data_AF-K9VP10-F1
#
_entry.id   AF-K9VP10-F1
#
_cell.length_a   1.000
_cell.length_b   1.000
_cell.length_c   1.000
_cell.angle_alpha   90.00
_cell.angle_beta   90.00
_cell.angle_gamma   90.00
#
_symmetry.space_group_name_H-M   'P 1'
#
loop_
_entity.id
_entity.type
_entity.pdbx_description
1 polymer ?
#
loop_
_entity_poly.entity_id
_entity_poly.type
_entity_poly.pdbx_seq_one_letter_code
_entity_poly.pdbx_strand_id
1 'polypeptide(L)'
;MQFLELVLKNFGPYAGTQTINLRPEKDGNPCPVILFGGMNGGGKTTLMDGIRLALYGGRAQCSTRGNLSYSDFLNQCVNRHTPPLEDTRVELTFEQVQDDKLAQFKIVRYWKKLDIKDTLSILIYSEIVSDWWSDKAITNTWDEYIETLLPVGISNLFLFDGEQVKELAELETPPEFVVGAIKSLLGLELAERLAVDLEILAGRKRKEIAGKKDLAALEKIEQTFKEITDKIDSAKQEQASFKNEFDKAQKNQKQASEKFISEGGKIAADRSQLDRQLNDYRNQAEKTRQAMMELASNTLPLALISPLLSEAKTQAETEASQQQAKIAKNVIKQRSDRLLNYIAEISLNPQQLDKIQDFIRQENQELEQQAGTDAPPWMNADNNSIQQLENLLSYQIKAQQILARDQIEEIKSIEAEIDFTDRQLAAAASPEAYEKLEEEVRKAQKAVAIAAAACESANRRVDELERELAKNQKELENYSSEYLTIRNSQHVIASIAKAQATLKLFKEKLTLKKLNKLEIEITDCFRYLLHKTDLVHRVAIDTQTFSLSIYDPEGKPVPKHRLSAGEKQLLAIAFLWGLARVSGRQLPVAIDTPLGRLDSSHRNNLVERYFPSASHQVILLSTDTEIRKVEYEKLQELEAIAHSYLLKYDSAKHQTTVEKGYFWE
;
A
#
# COMPACT_ATOMS: atom_id res chain seq x y z
N MET A 1 -26.63 2.97 -31.02
CA MET A 1 -25.32 3.33 -31.63
C MET A 1 -24.62 2.02 -31.97
N GLN A 2 -24.08 1.86 -33.17
CA GLN A 2 -23.40 0.64 -33.60
C GLN A 2 -22.10 1.00 -34.33
N PHE A 3 -20.97 0.44 -33.88
CA PHE A 3 -19.67 0.64 -34.53
C PHE A 3 -19.59 -0.18 -35.81
N LEU A 4 -19.10 0.42 -36.89
CA LEU A 4 -19.03 -0.20 -38.22
C LEU A 4 -17.59 -0.52 -38.61
N GLU A 5 -16.67 0.42 -38.40
CA GLU A 5 -15.28 0.29 -38.83
C GLU A 5 -14.36 1.07 -37.89
N LEU A 6 -13.23 0.46 -37.54
CA LEU A 6 -12.12 1.12 -36.83
C LEU A 6 -10.88 1.10 -37.73
N VAL A 7 -10.30 2.28 -37.96
CA VAL A 7 -9.04 2.43 -38.70
C VAL A 7 -7.97 2.99 -37.77
N LEU A 8 -6.88 2.25 -37.62
CA LEU A 8 -5.71 2.65 -36.85
C LEU A 8 -4.53 2.83 -37.81
N LYS A 9 -3.98 4.05 -37.90
CA LYS A 9 -2.80 4.35 -38.69
C LYS A 9 -1.66 4.79 -37.79
N ASN A 10 -0.56 4.03 -37.79
CA ASN A 10 0.66 4.38 -37.05
C ASN A 10 0.45 4.62 -35.54
N PHE A 11 -0.55 3.96 -34.94
CA PHE A 11 -1.02 4.18 -33.59
C PHE A 11 -0.55 3.07 -32.63
N GLY A 12 0.24 3.42 -31.62
CA GLY A 12 0.81 2.50 -30.65
C GLY A 12 1.62 1.39 -31.33
N PRO A 13 1.32 0.10 -31.11
CA PRO A 13 2.02 -1.00 -31.77
C PRO A 13 1.56 -1.21 -33.23
N TYR A 14 0.46 -0.59 -33.68
CA TYR A 14 -0.05 -0.75 -35.04
C TYR A 14 0.71 0.15 -36.02
N ALA A 15 1.54 -0.46 -36.87
CA ALA A 15 2.25 0.25 -37.94
C ALA A 15 1.48 0.19 -39.26
N GLY A 16 1.58 1.27 -40.05
CA GLY A 16 0.77 1.42 -41.26
C GLY A 16 -0.71 1.55 -40.94
N THR A 17 -1.57 1.35 -41.95
CA THR A 17 -3.02 1.42 -41.82
C THR A 17 -3.61 0.03 -41.56
N GLN A 18 -4.29 -0.13 -40.43
CA GLN A 18 -5.04 -1.32 -40.06
C GLN A 18 -6.53 -0.98 -40.10
N THR A 19 -7.29 -1.64 -40.97
CA THR A 19 -8.74 -1.44 -41.11
C THR A 19 -9.48 -2.65 -40.58
N ILE A 20 -10.39 -2.42 -39.64
CA ILE A 20 -11.08 -3.47 -38.88
C ILE A 20 -12.58 -3.29 -39.05
N ASN A 21 -13.25 -4.31 -39.58
CA ASN A 21 -14.70 -4.33 -39.67
C ASN A 21 -15.29 -4.75 -38.31
N LEU A 22 -16.16 -3.90 -37.76
CA LEU A 22 -16.81 -4.09 -36.47
C LEU A 22 -18.30 -4.42 -36.60
N ARG A 23 -18.85 -4.57 -37.81
CA ARG A 23 -20.29 -4.87 -37.99
C ARG A 23 -20.67 -6.18 -37.27
N PRO A 24 -21.71 -6.17 -36.41
CA PRO A 24 -22.18 -7.35 -35.69
C PRO A 24 -23.07 -8.24 -36.59
N GLU A 25 -22.57 -8.60 -37.77
CA GLU A 25 -23.30 -9.43 -38.73
C GLU A 25 -22.38 -10.45 -39.40
N LYS A 26 -22.91 -11.64 -39.67
CA LYS A 26 -22.24 -12.68 -40.46
C LYS A 26 -23.24 -13.23 -41.48
N ASP A 27 -22.88 -13.13 -42.76
CA ASP A 27 -23.71 -13.61 -43.88
C ASP A 27 -25.16 -13.07 -43.87
N GLY A 28 -25.36 -11.85 -43.33
CA GLY A 28 -26.66 -11.19 -43.22
C GLY A 28 -27.47 -11.54 -41.95
N ASN A 29 -26.96 -12.42 -41.10
CA ASN A 29 -27.56 -12.74 -39.80
C ASN A 29 -26.92 -11.89 -38.68
N PRO A 30 -27.71 -11.40 -37.70
CA PRO A 30 -27.19 -10.60 -36.59
C PRO A 30 -26.43 -11.48 -35.60
N CYS A 31 -25.14 -11.23 -35.46
CA CYS A 31 -24.23 -11.93 -34.56
C CYS A 31 -23.53 -10.89 -33.66
N PRO A 32 -23.83 -10.82 -32.36
CA PRO A 32 -23.43 -9.68 -31.55
C PRO A 32 -21.92 -9.61 -31.26
N VAL A 33 -21.17 -10.72 -31.33
CA VAL A 33 -19.78 -10.78 -30.83
C VAL A 33 -18.75 -10.55 -31.94
N ILE A 34 -17.87 -9.58 -31.76
CA ILE A 34 -16.64 -9.38 -32.54
C ILE A 34 -15.47 -9.79 -31.65
N LEU A 35 -14.78 -10.87 -32.01
CA LEU A 35 -13.75 -11.49 -31.19
C LEU A 35 -12.34 -11.09 -31.65
N PHE A 36 -11.52 -10.59 -30.73
CA PHE A 36 -10.12 -10.28 -30.93
C PHE A 36 -9.25 -11.16 -30.04
N GLY A 37 -8.34 -11.92 -30.63
CA GLY A 37 -7.33 -12.72 -29.95
C GLY A 37 -6.00 -12.00 -29.97
N GLY A 38 -5.35 -11.84 -28.83
CA GLY A 38 -4.00 -11.27 -28.79
C GLY A 38 -3.26 -11.65 -27.52
N MET A 39 -1.96 -11.91 -27.62
CA MET A 39 -1.10 -12.16 -26.46
C MET A 39 -1.01 -10.89 -25.58
N ASN A 40 -0.55 -11.05 -24.33
CA ASN A 40 -0.29 -9.88 -23.47
C ASN A 40 0.78 -8.98 -24.09
N GLY A 41 0.52 -7.67 -24.10
CA GLY A 41 1.35 -6.71 -24.84
C GLY A 41 1.12 -6.68 -26.36
N GLY A 42 0.21 -7.51 -26.90
CA GLY A 42 -0.08 -7.58 -28.34
C GLY A 42 -0.93 -6.43 -28.91
N GLY A 43 -1.26 -5.41 -28.10
CA GLY A 43 -2.01 -4.22 -28.55
C GLY A 43 -3.53 -4.25 -28.32
N LYS A 44 -4.06 -5.22 -27.56
CA LYS A 44 -5.50 -5.32 -27.19
C LYS A 44 -6.01 -4.03 -26.52
N THR A 45 -5.39 -3.67 -25.40
CA THR A 45 -5.73 -2.45 -24.65
C THR A 45 -5.52 -1.20 -25.48
N THR A 46 -4.52 -1.19 -26.36
CA THR A 46 -4.30 -0.06 -27.29
C THR A 46 -5.42 0.06 -28.32
N LEU A 47 -5.98 -1.04 -28.81
CA LEU A 47 -7.15 -1.01 -29.70
C LEU A 47 -8.36 -0.39 -28.99
N MET A 48 -8.60 -0.80 -27.73
CA MET A 48 -9.65 -0.22 -26.88
C MET A 48 -9.44 1.27 -26.62
N ASP A 49 -8.21 1.67 -26.24
CA ASP A 49 -7.82 3.06 -26.05
C ASP A 49 -8.00 3.86 -27.35
N GLY A 50 -7.79 3.25 -28.53
CA GLY A 50 -8.07 3.86 -29.83
C GLY A 50 -9.54 4.23 -30.01
N ILE A 51 -10.47 3.33 -29.66
CA ILE A 51 -11.92 3.62 -29.71
C ILE A 51 -12.26 4.77 -28.75
N ARG A 52 -11.75 4.72 -27.51
CA ARG A 52 -11.97 5.78 -26.51
C ARG A 52 -11.42 7.13 -26.97
N LEU A 53 -10.21 7.13 -27.54
CA LEU A 53 -9.55 8.34 -28.03
C LEU A 53 -10.31 8.95 -29.21
N ALA A 54 -10.79 8.11 -30.15
CA ALA A 54 -11.63 8.59 -31.25
C ALA A 54 -12.85 9.36 -30.71
N LEU A 55 -13.58 8.77 -29.77
CA LEU A 55 -14.80 9.35 -29.21
C LEU A 55 -14.54 10.63 -28.41
N TYR A 56 -13.59 10.62 -27.47
CA TYR A 56 -13.49 11.68 -26.43
C TYR A 56 -12.23 12.55 -26.49
N GLY A 57 -11.23 12.19 -27.31
CA GLY A 57 -9.98 12.94 -27.38
C GLY A 57 -9.31 13.14 -26.01
N GLY A 58 -9.02 14.39 -25.66
CA GLY A 58 -8.38 14.76 -24.39
C GLY A 58 -9.19 14.46 -23.13
N ARG A 59 -10.50 14.20 -23.26
CA ARG A 59 -11.38 13.77 -22.17
C ARG A 59 -11.35 12.26 -21.93
N ALA A 60 -10.77 11.48 -22.86
CA ALA A 60 -10.65 10.05 -22.71
C ALA A 60 -9.74 9.68 -21.52
N GLN A 61 -10.24 8.78 -20.67
CA GLN A 61 -9.42 8.10 -19.68
C GLN A 61 -8.82 6.84 -20.33
N CYS A 62 -7.68 7.02 -21.00
CA CYS A 62 -6.94 5.90 -21.59
C CYS A 62 -6.07 5.23 -20.51
N SER A 63 -6.05 3.90 -20.48
CA SER A 63 -5.32 3.13 -19.46
C SER A 63 -3.81 3.41 -19.49
N THR A 64 -3.30 3.77 -20.67
CA THR A 64 -1.88 4.09 -20.92
C THR A 64 -1.48 5.53 -20.57
N ARG A 65 -2.42 6.42 -20.21
CA ARG A 65 -2.15 7.86 -19.99
C ARG A 65 -1.53 8.18 -18.62
N GLY A 66 -1.96 7.51 -17.54
CA GLY A 66 -1.52 7.82 -16.18
C GLY A 66 -1.65 9.33 -15.85
N ASN A 67 -0.56 9.93 -15.34
CA ASN A 67 -0.48 11.36 -15.02
C ASN A 67 0.12 12.23 -16.16
N LEU A 68 0.26 11.69 -17.37
CA LEU A 68 0.87 12.42 -18.49
C LEU A 68 -0.03 13.54 -19.01
N SER A 69 0.61 14.60 -19.53
CA SER A 69 -0.10 15.62 -20.29
C SER A 69 -0.70 15.02 -21.57
N TYR A 70 -1.77 15.62 -22.11
CA TYR A 70 -2.42 15.09 -23.31
C TYR A 70 -1.48 15.06 -24.52
N SER A 71 -0.63 16.08 -24.68
CA SER A 71 0.39 16.11 -25.74
C SER A 71 1.43 15.00 -25.57
N ASP A 72 1.92 14.76 -24.34
CA ASP A 72 2.90 13.68 -24.11
C ASP A 72 2.29 12.30 -24.37
N PHE A 73 1.02 12.12 -24.01
CA PHE A 73 0.26 10.92 -24.31
C PHE A 73 0.15 10.68 -25.83
N LEU A 74 -0.28 11.70 -26.59
CA LEU A 74 -0.35 11.60 -28.06
C LEU A 74 1.02 11.28 -28.68
N ASN A 75 2.11 11.81 -28.12
CA ASN A 75 3.46 11.49 -28.57
C ASN A 75 3.80 10.00 -28.36
N GLN A 76 3.45 9.46 -27.20
CA GLN A 76 3.68 8.05 -26.88
C GLN A 76 2.80 7.10 -27.71
N CYS A 77 1.61 7.57 -28.12
CA CYS A 77 0.75 6.84 -29.03
C CYS A 77 1.26 6.80 -30.48
N VAL A 78 2.32 7.52 -30.85
CA VAL A 78 2.91 7.42 -32.20
C VAL A 78 3.78 6.17 -32.27
N ASN A 79 3.57 5.31 -33.27
CA ASN A 79 4.42 4.15 -33.49
C ASN A 79 5.90 4.56 -33.68
N ARG A 80 6.82 3.78 -33.11
CA ARG A 80 8.27 4.11 -33.11
C ARG A 80 8.85 4.23 -34.52
N HIS A 81 8.32 3.47 -35.47
CA HIS A 81 8.81 3.41 -36.84
C HIS A 81 8.15 4.44 -37.78
N THR A 82 7.23 5.27 -37.26
CA THR A 82 6.54 6.30 -38.04
C THR A 82 7.52 7.42 -38.42
N PRO A 83 7.66 7.74 -39.72
CA PRO A 83 8.44 8.89 -40.17
C PRO A 83 7.91 10.20 -39.56
N PRO A 84 8.77 11.21 -39.25
CA PRO A 84 8.34 12.46 -38.61
C PRO A 84 7.27 13.27 -39.37
N LEU A 85 7.19 13.07 -40.69
CA LEU A 85 6.26 13.74 -41.60
C LEU A 85 4.92 13.01 -41.75
N GLU A 86 4.85 11.74 -41.37
CA GLU A 86 3.60 10.97 -41.42
C GLU A 86 2.69 11.29 -40.24
N ASP A 87 1.39 11.24 -40.51
CA ASP A 87 0.36 11.37 -39.52
C ASP A 87 0.09 10.05 -38.79
N THR A 88 -0.18 10.17 -37.50
CA THR A 88 -0.85 9.13 -36.71
C THR A 88 -2.33 9.45 -36.73
N ARG A 89 -3.17 8.46 -37.05
CA ARG A 89 -4.60 8.67 -37.27
C ARG A 89 -5.41 7.55 -36.64
N VAL A 90 -6.53 7.93 -36.03
CA VAL A 90 -7.53 7.02 -35.48
C VAL A 90 -8.88 7.43 -36.07
N GLU A 91 -9.57 6.49 -36.70
CA GLU A 91 -10.88 6.71 -37.30
C GLU A 91 -11.88 5.71 -36.77
N LEU A 92 -13.06 6.18 -36.38
CA LEU A 92 -14.17 5.34 -35.95
C LEU A 92 -15.42 5.70 -36.75
N THR A 93 -15.93 4.74 -37.49
CA THR A 93 -17.20 4.84 -38.20
C THR A 93 -18.28 4.16 -37.39
N PHE A 94 -19.41 4.83 -37.15
CA PHE A 94 -20.54 4.27 -36.43
C PHE A 94 -21.86 4.77 -36.99
N GLU A 95 -22.94 4.05 -36.72
CA GLU A 95 -24.29 4.44 -37.09
C GLU A 95 -25.19 4.66 -35.88
N GLN A 96 -26.14 5.57 -36.05
CA GLN A 96 -27.13 5.89 -35.05
C GLN A 96 -28.44 6.35 -35.69
N VAL A 97 -29.56 5.99 -35.04
CA VAL A 97 -30.88 6.53 -35.38
C VAL A 97 -30.96 8.00 -34.96
N GLN A 98 -31.18 8.88 -35.93
CA GLN A 98 -31.46 10.30 -35.78
C GLN A 98 -32.69 10.64 -36.61
N ASP A 99 -33.70 11.29 -36.01
CA ASP A 99 -34.96 11.65 -36.67
C ASP A 99 -35.62 10.47 -37.43
N ASP A 100 -35.66 9.30 -36.79
CA ASP A 100 -36.17 8.02 -37.33
C ASP A 100 -35.44 7.50 -38.59
N LYS A 101 -34.22 8.00 -38.87
CA LYS A 101 -33.35 7.51 -39.95
C LYS A 101 -31.98 7.06 -39.41
N LEU A 102 -31.39 6.06 -40.04
CA LEU A 102 -30.02 5.63 -39.74
C LEU A 102 -29.03 6.61 -40.37
N ALA A 103 -28.34 7.38 -39.54
CA ALA A 103 -27.25 8.26 -39.95
C ALA A 103 -25.91 7.60 -39.63
N GLN A 104 -24.96 7.67 -40.58
CA GLN A 104 -23.59 7.20 -40.38
C GLN A 104 -22.65 8.37 -40.14
N PHE A 105 -21.84 8.23 -39.10
CA PHE A 105 -20.84 9.19 -38.66
C PHE A 105 -19.47 8.55 -38.75
N LYS A 106 -18.48 9.35 -39.17
CA LYS A 106 -17.08 8.97 -39.20
C LYS A 106 -16.25 10.02 -38.47
N ILE A 107 -15.71 9.60 -37.33
CA ILE A 107 -14.84 10.40 -36.49
C ILE A 107 -13.42 10.20 -37.01
N VAL A 108 -12.71 11.29 -37.27
CA VAL A 108 -11.31 11.26 -37.67
C VAL A 108 -10.49 12.12 -36.73
N ARG A 109 -9.54 11.51 -36.02
CA ARG A 109 -8.53 12.22 -35.24
C ARG A 109 -7.15 11.95 -35.79
N TYR A 110 -6.35 12.99 -35.99
CA TYR A 110 -4.97 12.84 -36.44
C TYR A 110 -4.04 13.88 -35.84
N TRP A 111 -2.77 13.51 -35.69
CA TRP A 111 -1.69 14.37 -35.21
C TRP A 111 -0.36 13.95 -35.84
N LYS A 112 0.65 14.82 -35.78
CA LYS A 112 1.98 14.57 -36.32
C LYS A 112 3.02 14.56 -35.21
N LYS A 113 4.12 13.83 -35.42
CA LYS A 113 5.19 13.72 -34.42
C LYS A 113 5.92 15.05 -34.17
N LEU A 114 6.04 15.90 -35.19
CA LEU A 114 6.66 17.22 -35.10
C LEU A 114 5.71 18.32 -34.56
N ASP A 115 4.40 18.11 -34.68
CA ASP A 115 3.36 19.04 -34.26
C ASP A 115 2.24 18.25 -33.60
N ILE A 116 2.38 18.09 -32.28
CA ILE A 116 1.50 17.25 -31.48
C ILE A 116 0.24 18.02 -31.13
N LYS A 117 -0.59 18.22 -32.16
CA LYS A 117 -1.88 18.86 -32.05
C LYS A 117 -2.95 17.89 -32.56
N ASP A 118 -3.80 17.45 -31.64
CA ASP A 118 -4.97 16.65 -31.97
C ASP A 118 -5.91 17.47 -32.86
N THR A 119 -6.09 17.02 -34.09
CA THR A 119 -7.03 17.60 -35.04
C THR A 119 -8.23 16.67 -35.20
N LEU A 120 -9.39 17.15 -34.77
CA LEU A 120 -10.67 16.45 -34.90
C LEU A 120 -11.36 16.85 -36.21
N SER A 121 -11.94 15.88 -36.90
CA SER A 121 -12.84 16.09 -38.03
C SER A 121 -13.98 15.09 -37.96
N ILE A 122 -15.22 15.57 -37.98
CA ILE A 122 -16.43 14.74 -38.04
C ILE A 122 -16.98 14.77 -39.47
N LEU A 123 -17.17 13.59 -40.03
CA LEU A 123 -17.75 13.38 -41.35
C LEU A 123 -19.11 12.66 -41.19
N ILE A 124 -20.10 13.08 -41.95
CA ILE A 124 -21.42 12.44 -42.00
C ILE A 124 -21.62 11.87 -43.40
N TYR A 125 -22.20 10.68 -43.50
CA TYR A 125 -22.51 10.10 -44.79
C TYR A 125 -23.77 10.74 -45.38
N SER A 126 -23.68 11.24 -46.61
CA SER A 126 -24.82 11.77 -47.35
C SER A 126 -25.32 10.75 -48.37
N GLU A 127 -26.52 10.21 -48.17
CA GLU A 127 -27.15 9.31 -49.14
C GLU A 127 -27.37 9.98 -50.51
N ILE A 128 -27.58 11.30 -50.53
CA ILE A 128 -27.85 12.07 -51.75
C ILE A 128 -26.62 12.14 -52.66
N VAL A 129 -25.43 12.27 -52.08
CA VAL A 129 -24.16 12.41 -52.82
C VAL A 129 -23.35 11.11 -52.79
N SER A 130 -23.77 10.11 -52.00
CA SER A 130 -23.04 8.85 -51.75
C SER A 130 -21.59 9.08 -51.30
N ASP A 131 -21.37 10.14 -50.51
CA ASP A 131 -20.04 10.55 -50.05
C ASP A 131 -20.09 11.15 -48.64
N TRP A 132 -18.91 11.25 -48.02
CA TRP A 132 -18.68 11.81 -46.70
C TRP A 132 -18.53 13.33 -46.78
N TRP A 133 -19.36 14.06 -46.03
CA TRP A 133 -19.24 15.52 -45.94
C TRP A 133 -18.82 15.96 -44.54
N SER A 134 -17.94 16.97 -44.46
CA SER A 134 -17.47 17.51 -43.19
C SER A 134 -18.46 18.54 -42.64
N ASP A 135 -18.95 18.28 -41.43
CA ASP A 135 -19.79 19.21 -40.70
C ASP A 135 -18.96 19.92 -39.60
N LYS A 136 -18.60 21.18 -39.87
CA LYS A 136 -17.84 22.00 -38.92
C LYS A 136 -18.66 22.41 -37.69
N ALA A 137 -19.99 22.48 -37.79
CA ALA A 137 -20.83 22.82 -36.65
C ALA A 137 -20.82 21.68 -35.64
N ILE A 138 -21.01 20.44 -36.11
CA ILE A 138 -20.94 19.25 -35.26
C ILE A 138 -19.52 19.00 -34.76
N THR A 139 -18.49 19.28 -35.58
CA THR A 139 -17.09 19.15 -35.13
C THR A 139 -16.80 20.08 -33.93
N ASN A 140 -17.35 21.30 -33.91
CA ASN A 140 -17.16 22.25 -32.81
C ASN A 140 -17.98 21.91 -31.56
N THR A 141 -19.14 21.25 -31.71
CA THR A 141 -20.02 20.83 -30.60
C THR A 141 -19.92 19.32 -30.32
N TRP A 142 -18.90 18.65 -30.85
CA TRP A 142 -18.78 17.19 -30.77
C TRP A 142 -18.77 16.68 -29.33
N ASP A 143 -18.05 17.39 -28.46
CA ASP A 143 -17.94 17.04 -27.04
C ASP A 143 -19.29 17.09 -26.31
N GLU A 144 -20.19 18.00 -26.71
CA GLU A 144 -21.57 18.06 -26.19
C GLU A 144 -22.43 16.97 -26.82
N TYR A 145 -22.28 16.75 -28.13
CA TYR A 145 -23.03 15.74 -28.87
C TYR A 145 -22.74 14.34 -28.35
N ILE A 146 -21.47 13.95 -28.23
CA ILE A 146 -21.09 12.63 -27.72
C ILE A 146 -21.52 12.42 -26.27
N GLU A 147 -21.57 13.48 -25.45
CA GLU A 147 -22.08 13.40 -24.07
C GLU A 147 -23.56 13.00 -24.04
N THR A 148 -24.35 13.40 -25.03
CA THR A 148 -25.75 12.95 -25.13
C THR A 148 -25.87 11.48 -25.50
N LEU A 149 -24.93 10.95 -26.28
CA LEU A 149 -24.95 9.58 -26.82
C LEU A 149 -24.37 8.58 -25.84
N LEU A 150 -23.09 8.75 -25.51
CA LEU A 150 -22.31 7.93 -24.62
C LEU A 150 -21.49 8.87 -23.70
N PRO A 151 -22.07 9.33 -22.58
CA PRO A 151 -21.39 10.19 -21.61
C PRO A 151 -20.02 9.65 -21.20
N VAL A 152 -19.02 10.52 -21.04
CA VAL A 152 -17.66 10.08 -20.73
C VAL A 152 -17.58 9.34 -19.38
N GLY A 153 -18.40 9.74 -18.40
CA GLY A 153 -18.42 9.12 -17.06
C GLY A 153 -18.90 7.67 -17.03
N ILE A 154 -19.68 7.24 -18.03
CA ILE A 154 -20.09 5.84 -18.21
C ILE A 154 -19.25 5.12 -19.26
N SER A 155 -18.38 5.80 -20.01
CA SER A 155 -17.62 5.15 -21.07
C SER A 155 -16.78 3.98 -20.53
N ASN A 156 -16.21 4.12 -19.34
CA ASN A 156 -15.50 3.07 -18.61
C ASN A 156 -16.40 1.91 -18.11
N LEU A 157 -17.72 2.02 -18.25
CA LEU A 157 -18.69 0.97 -17.91
C LEU A 157 -19.08 0.13 -19.15
N PHE A 158 -18.96 0.70 -20.35
CA PHE A 158 -19.29 0.03 -21.62
C PHE A 158 -18.04 -0.39 -22.39
N LEU A 159 -16.96 0.40 -22.32
CA LEU A 159 -15.66 0.11 -22.86
C LEU A 159 -14.75 -0.11 -21.66
N PHE A 160 -14.49 -1.34 -21.22
CA PHE A 160 -13.77 -1.59 -19.97
C PHE A 160 -12.74 -2.70 -20.06
N ASP A 161 -11.77 -2.62 -19.16
CA ASP A 161 -10.82 -3.68 -18.86
C ASP A 161 -11.35 -4.51 -17.67
N GLY A 162 -11.25 -5.84 -17.76
CA GLY A 162 -11.65 -6.77 -16.71
C GLY A 162 -11.02 -6.46 -15.35
N GLU A 163 -9.80 -5.91 -15.31
CA GLU A 163 -9.17 -5.46 -14.05
C GLU A 163 -9.80 -4.15 -13.51
N GLN A 164 -10.26 -3.22 -14.37
CA GLN A 164 -10.95 -1.99 -13.94
C GLN A 164 -12.33 -2.29 -13.32
N VAL A 165 -13.05 -3.29 -13.84
CA VAL A 165 -14.34 -3.73 -13.27
C VAL A 165 -14.15 -4.29 -11.86
N LYS A 166 -13.02 -4.92 -11.59
CA LYS A 166 -12.67 -5.41 -10.26
C LYS A 166 -12.44 -4.26 -9.27
N GLU A 167 -11.73 -3.20 -9.66
CA GLU A 167 -11.55 -2.03 -8.80
C GLU A 167 -12.91 -1.42 -8.40
N LEU A 168 -13.84 -1.30 -9.35
CA LEU A 168 -15.21 -0.85 -9.05
C LEU A 168 -15.96 -1.80 -8.10
N ALA A 169 -15.70 -3.11 -8.17
CA ALA A 169 -16.29 -4.10 -7.27
C ALA A 169 -15.74 -4.07 -5.84
N GLU A 170 -14.47 -3.67 -5.68
CA GLU A 170 -13.78 -3.59 -4.39
C GLU A 170 -14.14 -2.32 -3.61
N LEU A 171 -14.55 -1.26 -4.29
CA LEU A 171 -14.99 -0.02 -3.65
C LEU A 171 -16.32 -0.21 -2.90
N GLU A 172 -16.39 0.31 -1.67
CA GLU A 172 -17.64 0.34 -0.91
C GLU A 172 -18.65 1.33 -1.51
N THR A 173 -18.14 2.49 -1.93
CA THR A 173 -18.89 3.55 -2.59
C THR A 173 -18.35 3.81 -4.00
N PRO A 174 -19.22 3.89 -5.02
CA PRO A 174 -18.78 4.25 -6.36
C PRO A 174 -18.24 5.69 -6.37
N PRO A 175 -17.20 5.99 -7.16
CA PRO A 175 -16.69 7.36 -7.32
C PRO A 175 -17.78 8.35 -7.78
N GLU A 176 -17.67 9.63 -7.42
CA GLU A 176 -18.68 10.65 -7.77
C GLU A 176 -18.96 10.75 -9.27
N PHE A 177 -17.93 10.58 -10.12
CA PHE A 177 -18.11 10.59 -11.57
C PHE A 177 -19.01 9.44 -12.06
N VAL A 178 -18.92 8.26 -11.43
CA VAL A 178 -19.78 7.11 -11.74
C VAL A 178 -21.20 7.39 -11.28
N VAL A 179 -21.38 7.99 -10.10
CA VAL A 179 -22.70 8.39 -9.58
C VAL A 179 -23.37 9.41 -10.50
N GLY A 180 -22.64 10.44 -10.94
CA GLY A 180 -23.14 11.43 -11.89
C GLY A 180 -23.57 10.79 -13.21
N ALA A 181 -22.78 9.85 -13.70
CA ALA A 181 -23.03 9.17 -14.96
C ALA A 181 -24.22 8.18 -14.87
N ILE A 182 -24.41 7.50 -13.73
CA ILE A 182 -25.62 6.72 -13.43
C ILE A 182 -26.85 7.62 -13.43
N LYS A 183 -26.79 8.80 -12.79
CA LYS A 183 -27.91 9.76 -12.79
C LYS A 183 -28.28 10.23 -14.20
N SER A 184 -27.28 10.49 -15.06
CA SER A 184 -27.49 10.85 -16.46
C SER A 184 -28.16 9.70 -17.24
N LEU A 185 -27.66 8.46 -17.10
CA LEU A 185 -28.26 7.28 -17.74
C LEU A 185 -29.70 6.98 -17.30
N LEU A 186 -30.00 7.18 -16.01
CA LEU A 186 -31.35 7.00 -15.48
C LEU A 186 -32.31 8.12 -15.92
N GLY A 187 -31.80 9.16 -16.59
CA GLY A 187 -32.56 10.32 -17.06
C GLY A 187 -32.91 11.31 -15.94
N LEU A 188 -32.20 11.27 -14.82
CA LEU A 188 -32.43 12.17 -13.68
C LEU A 188 -31.92 13.59 -13.96
N GLU A 189 -30.96 13.73 -14.88
CA GLU A 189 -30.35 15.00 -15.29
C GLU A 189 -31.36 16.00 -15.88
N LEU A 190 -32.31 15.54 -16.68
CA LEU A 190 -33.32 16.40 -17.30
C LEU A 190 -34.20 17.10 -16.25
N ALA A 191 -34.55 16.39 -15.18
CA ALA A 191 -35.33 16.96 -14.09
C ALA A 191 -34.51 17.98 -13.28
N GLU A 192 -33.21 17.75 -13.12
CA GLU A 192 -32.29 18.68 -12.46
C GLU A 192 -32.11 19.96 -13.30
N ARG A 193 -31.88 19.81 -14.61
CA ARG A 193 -31.73 20.94 -15.53
C ARG A 193 -33.00 21.79 -15.59
N LEU A 194 -34.17 21.16 -15.70
CA LEU A 194 -35.45 21.88 -15.70
C LEU A 194 -35.70 22.64 -14.39
N ALA A 195 -35.26 22.11 -13.24
CA ALA A 195 -35.38 22.81 -11.97
C ALA A 195 -34.56 24.11 -11.95
N VAL A 196 -33.32 24.06 -12.46
CA VAL A 196 -32.44 25.23 -12.63
C VAL A 196 -33.02 26.22 -13.63
N ASP A 197 -33.50 25.76 -14.78
CA ASP A 197 -34.08 26.61 -15.82
C ASP A 197 -35.33 27.36 -15.32
N LEU A 198 -36.18 26.70 -14.53
CA LEU A 198 -37.35 27.32 -13.90
C LEU A 198 -36.95 28.39 -12.87
N GLU A 199 -35.85 28.21 -12.15
CA GLU A 199 -35.33 29.18 -11.19
C GLU A 199 -34.79 30.43 -11.89
N ILE A 200 -34.06 30.24 -12.98
CA ILE A 200 -33.58 31.34 -13.84
C ILE A 200 -34.77 32.12 -14.42
N LEU A 201 -35.81 31.43 -14.88
CA LEU A 201 -37.01 32.05 -15.44
C LEU A 201 -37.80 32.84 -14.37
N ALA A 202 -37.90 32.30 -13.15
CA ALA A 202 -38.49 33.00 -12.01
C ALA A 202 -37.71 34.28 -11.67
N GLY A 203 -36.38 34.22 -11.66
CA GLY A 203 -35.51 35.38 -11.40
C GLY A 203 -35.67 36.49 -12.45
N ARG A 204 -35.74 36.13 -13.74
CA ARG A 204 -35.98 37.11 -14.83
C ARG A 204 -37.34 37.79 -14.70
N LYS A 205 -38.40 37.02 -14.39
CA LYS A 205 -39.75 37.58 -14.23
C LYS A 205 -39.88 38.47 -13.01
N ARG A 206 -39.20 38.18 -11.90
CA ARG A 206 -39.16 39.06 -10.72
C ARG A 206 -38.55 40.44 -11.05
N LYS A 207 -37.50 40.48 -11.88
CA LYS A 207 -36.84 41.73 -12.29
C LYS A 207 -37.66 42.61 -13.23
N GLU A 208 -38.51 42.03 -14.07
CA GLU A 208 -39.41 42.79 -14.96
C GLU A 208 -40.56 43.52 -14.23
N ILE A 209 -40.83 43.18 -12.96
CA ILE A 209 -42.01 43.64 -12.21
C ILE A 209 -41.71 44.82 -11.26
N ALA A 210 -40.43 45.14 -11.01
CA ALA A 210 -40.05 46.16 -10.04
C ALA A 210 -40.23 47.61 -10.56
N GLY A 211 -40.93 48.46 -9.81
CA GLY A 211 -41.15 49.89 -10.13
C GLY A 211 -40.01 50.82 -9.66
N LYS A 212 -39.86 52.00 -10.30
CA LYS A 212 -38.66 52.89 -10.20
C LYS A 212 -38.29 53.48 -8.82
N LYS A 213 -39.19 53.55 -7.84
CA LYS A 213 -38.88 54.06 -6.48
C LYS A 213 -38.52 52.96 -5.48
N ASP A 214 -39.08 51.77 -5.66
CA ASP A 214 -38.76 50.56 -4.89
C ASP A 214 -37.58 49.81 -5.47
N LEU A 215 -37.28 49.99 -6.77
CA LEU A 215 -36.05 49.56 -7.43
C LEU A 215 -34.81 50.02 -6.68
N ALA A 216 -34.78 51.23 -6.09
CA ALA A 216 -33.61 51.70 -5.36
C ALA A 216 -33.43 51.01 -3.99
N ALA A 217 -34.52 50.65 -3.31
CA ALA A 217 -34.46 49.89 -2.06
C ALA A 217 -34.17 48.40 -2.32
N LEU A 218 -34.77 47.85 -3.38
CA LEU A 218 -34.57 46.49 -3.85
C LEU A 218 -33.18 46.33 -4.47
N GLU A 219 -32.66 47.31 -5.20
CA GLU A 219 -31.25 47.36 -5.66
C GLU A 219 -30.31 47.41 -4.47
N LYS A 220 -30.63 48.16 -3.41
CA LYS A 220 -29.77 48.21 -2.22
C LYS A 220 -29.72 46.86 -1.49
N ILE A 221 -30.87 46.17 -1.38
CA ILE A 221 -30.97 44.83 -0.79
C ILE A 221 -30.36 43.76 -1.73
N GLU A 222 -30.53 43.89 -3.05
CA GLU A 222 -29.88 43.02 -4.05
C GLU A 222 -28.38 43.24 -4.09
N GLN A 223 -27.91 44.46 -3.85
CA GLN A 223 -26.50 44.82 -3.80
C GLN A 223 -25.86 44.30 -2.52
N THR A 224 -26.50 44.43 -1.35
CA THR A 224 -26.04 43.76 -0.13
C THR A 224 -26.10 42.24 -0.25
N PHE A 225 -27.13 41.69 -0.90
CA PHE A 225 -27.22 40.26 -1.17
C PHE A 225 -26.08 39.79 -2.08
N LYS A 226 -25.79 40.51 -3.17
CA LYS A 226 -24.63 40.24 -4.04
C LYS A 226 -23.32 40.34 -3.27
N GLU A 227 -23.11 41.41 -2.51
CA GLU A 227 -21.89 41.59 -1.71
C GLU A 227 -21.68 40.46 -0.70
N ILE A 228 -22.75 39.98 -0.05
CA ILE A 228 -22.67 38.84 0.88
C ILE A 228 -22.44 37.53 0.11
N THR A 229 -23.05 37.36 -1.06
CA THR A 229 -22.84 36.18 -1.92
C THR A 229 -21.40 36.12 -2.44
N ASP A 230 -20.85 37.24 -2.91
CA ASP A 230 -19.46 37.35 -3.36
C ASP A 230 -18.48 37.09 -2.21
N LYS A 231 -18.80 37.58 -0.99
CA LYS A 231 -18.02 37.27 0.23
C LYS A 231 -18.09 35.80 0.61
N ILE A 232 -19.25 35.14 0.42
CA ILE A 232 -19.41 33.70 0.65
C ILE A 232 -18.61 32.91 -0.38
N ASP A 233 -18.66 33.28 -1.66
CA ASP A 233 -17.90 32.60 -2.71
C ASP A 233 -16.39 32.74 -2.48
N SER A 234 -15.92 33.93 -2.09
CA SER A 234 -14.53 34.17 -1.67
C SER A 234 -14.17 33.32 -0.44
N ALA A 235 -15.02 33.29 0.59
CA ALA A 235 -14.80 32.49 1.79
C ALA A 235 -14.84 30.97 1.52
N LYS A 236 -15.66 30.50 0.57
CA LYS A 236 -15.72 29.11 0.11
C LYS A 236 -14.49 28.72 -0.69
N GLN A 237 -13.95 29.64 -1.49
CA GLN A 237 -12.65 29.42 -2.16
C GLN A 237 -11.51 29.32 -1.14
N GLU A 238 -11.48 30.20 -0.13
CA GLU A 238 -10.54 30.10 0.98
C GLU A 238 -10.71 28.78 1.76
N GLN A 239 -11.94 28.39 2.09
CA GLN A 239 -12.26 27.12 2.73
C GLN A 239 -11.75 25.92 1.90
N ALA A 240 -11.97 25.92 0.59
CA ALA A 240 -11.48 24.88 -0.31
C ALA A 240 -9.94 24.83 -0.34
N SER A 241 -9.28 25.99 -0.28
CA SER A 241 -7.82 26.07 -0.21
C SER A 241 -7.28 25.50 1.11
N PHE A 242 -7.86 25.87 2.26
CA PHE A 242 -7.47 25.35 3.57
C PHE A 242 -7.80 23.87 3.74
N LYS A 243 -8.89 23.39 3.13
CA LYS A 243 -9.23 21.96 3.11
C LYS A 243 -8.21 21.15 2.31
N ASN A 244 -7.78 21.66 1.15
CA ASN A 244 -6.71 21.04 0.37
C ASN A 244 -5.38 21.02 1.13
N GLU A 245 -5.06 22.08 1.88
CA GLU A 245 -3.87 22.11 2.76
C GLU A 245 -3.98 21.12 3.92
N PHE A 246 -5.16 21.00 4.53
CA PHE A 246 -5.45 20.01 5.56
C PHE A 246 -5.30 18.58 5.05
N ASP A 247 -5.87 18.25 3.89
CA ASP A 247 -5.79 16.92 3.28
C ASP A 247 -4.33 16.56 2.92
N LYS A 248 -3.56 17.54 2.41
CA LYS A 248 -2.11 17.37 2.18
C LYS A 248 -1.35 17.15 3.48
N ALA A 249 -1.62 17.94 4.52
CA ALA A 249 -0.97 17.81 5.82
C ALA A 249 -1.30 16.45 6.47
N GLN A 250 -2.54 15.98 6.36
CA GLN A 250 -2.98 14.69 6.88
C GLN A 250 -2.33 13.53 6.13
N LYS A 251 -2.22 13.61 4.80
CA LYS A 251 -1.49 12.62 4.00
C LYS A 251 -0.01 12.56 4.37
N ASN A 252 0.63 13.72 4.56
CA ASN A 252 2.03 13.80 5.00
C ASN A 252 2.21 13.22 6.42
N GLN A 253 1.30 13.50 7.35
CA GLN A 253 1.32 12.92 8.69
C GLN A 253 1.19 11.40 8.64
N LYS A 254 0.28 10.87 7.81
CA LYS A 254 0.11 9.42 7.65
C LYS A 254 1.38 8.76 7.10
N GLN A 255 1.99 9.35 6.08
CA GLN A 255 3.26 8.86 5.52
C GLN A 255 4.41 8.93 6.53
N ALA A 256 4.54 10.02 7.28
CA ALA A 256 5.57 10.16 8.32
C ALA A 256 5.37 9.13 9.45
N SER A 257 4.11 8.89 9.85
CA SER A 257 3.76 7.89 10.85
C SER A 257 4.04 6.45 10.37
N GLU A 258 3.71 6.12 9.12
CA GLU A 258 3.99 4.81 8.53
C GLU A 258 5.51 4.55 8.40
N LYS A 259 6.29 5.57 8.02
CA LYS A 259 7.76 5.51 8.02
C LYS A 259 8.32 5.32 9.43
N PHE A 260 7.83 6.08 10.41
CA PHE A 260 8.25 5.95 11.81
C PHE A 260 7.95 4.55 12.36
N ILE A 261 6.79 3.96 12.05
CA ILE A 261 6.45 2.60 12.51
C ILE A 261 7.33 1.55 11.82
N SER A 262 7.50 1.64 10.51
CA SER A 262 8.23 0.62 9.74
C SER A 262 9.75 0.65 9.95
N GLU A 263 10.34 1.83 10.04
CA GLU A 263 11.77 2.03 10.25
C GLU A 263 12.11 2.14 11.75
N GLY A 264 11.37 2.94 12.51
CA GLY A 264 11.59 3.14 13.94
C GLY A 264 11.25 1.91 14.79
N GLY A 265 10.27 1.10 14.40
CA GLY A 265 9.91 -0.14 15.11
C GLY A 265 11.00 -1.21 15.06
N LYS A 266 11.71 -1.33 13.93
CA LYS A 266 12.86 -2.26 13.78
C LYS A 266 14.08 -1.74 14.55
N ILE A 267 14.37 -0.45 14.43
CA ILE A 267 15.50 0.20 15.11
C ILE A 267 15.35 0.13 16.64
N ALA A 268 14.15 0.39 17.18
CA ALA A 268 13.91 0.36 18.62
C ALA A 268 13.96 -1.06 19.22
N ALA A 269 13.46 -2.07 18.48
CA ALA A 269 13.50 -3.46 18.92
C ALA A 269 14.94 -3.98 19.02
N ASP A 270 15.73 -3.80 17.95
CA ASP A 270 17.12 -4.29 17.88
C ASP A 270 18.01 -3.59 18.93
N ARG A 271 17.84 -2.28 19.12
CA ARG A 271 18.59 -1.52 20.13
C ARG A 271 18.24 -1.94 21.55
N SER A 272 16.96 -2.11 21.87
CA SER A 272 16.53 -2.52 23.21
C SER A 272 17.07 -3.90 23.62
N GLN A 273 17.24 -4.80 22.63
CA GLN A 273 17.84 -6.11 22.84
C GLN A 273 19.34 -6.00 23.06
N LEU A 274 20.05 -5.22 22.22
CA LEU A 274 21.48 -4.99 22.35
C LEU A 274 21.85 -4.27 23.66
N ASP A 275 21.07 -3.29 24.10
CA ASP A 275 21.27 -2.59 25.38
C ASP A 275 21.11 -3.53 26.59
N ARG A 276 20.18 -4.51 26.52
CA ARG A 276 20.06 -5.53 27.57
C ARG A 276 21.28 -6.44 27.60
N GLN A 277 21.71 -6.94 26.44
CA GLN A 277 22.89 -7.79 26.32
C GLN A 277 24.15 -7.08 26.83
N LEU A 278 24.34 -5.81 26.46
CA LEU A 278 25.45 -5.00 26.93
C LEU A 278 25.46 -4.85 28.46
N ASN A 279 24.30 -4.58 29.07
CA ASN A 279 24.19 -4.48 30.52
C ASN A 279 24.48 -5.82 31.22
N ASP A 280 24.03 -6.94 30.65
CA ASP A 280 24.34 -8.27 31.18
C ASP A 280 25.84 -8.55 31.12
N TYR A 281 26.51 -8.26 30.01
CA TYR A 281 27.97 -8.41 29.90
C TYR A 281 28.72 -7.49 30.85
N ARG A 282 28.30 -6.23 31.03
CA ARG A 282 28.89 -5.32 32.02
C ARG A 282 28.74 -5.82 33.45
N ASN A 283 27.57 -6.39 33.79
CA ASN A 283 27.34 -7.01 35.09
C ASN A 283 28.21 -8.26 35.30
N GLN A 284 28.41 -9.06 34.26
CA GLN A 284 29.33 -10.21 34.31
C GLN A 284 30.78 -9.76 34.49
N ALA A 285 31.23 -8.76 33.72
CA ALA A 285 32.57 -8.18 33.85
C ALA A 285 32.83 -7.65 35.27
N GLU A 286 31.85 -6.96 35.86
CA GLU A 286 31.98 -6.44 37.22
C GLU A 286 32.07 -7.57 38.26
N LYS A 287 31.28 -8.65 38.12
CA LYS A 287 31.39 -9.83 38.98
C LYS A 287 32.75 -10.52 38.85
N THR A 288 33.26 -10.67 37.63
CA THR A 288 34.58 -11.27 37.40
C THR A 288 35.69 -10.37 37.98
N ARG A 289 35.58 -9.04 37.85
CA ARG A 289 36.52 -8.10 38.49
C ARG A 289 36.48 -8.18 40.02
N GLN A 290 35.29 -8.32 40.61
CA GLN A 290 35.15 -8.54 42.06
C GLN A 290 35.83 -9.83 42.49
N ALA A 291 35.63 -10.93 41.75
CA ALA A 291 36.30 -12.19 42.04
C ALA A 291 37.84 -12.06 41.91
N MET A 292 38.34 -11.34 40.91
CA MET A 292 39.78 -11.07 40.77
C MET A 292 40.34 -10.23 41.93
N MET A 293 39.57 -9.24 42.42
CA MET A 293 39.95 -8.45 43.60
C MET A 293 40.00 -9.34 44.86
N GLU A 294 39.06 -10.27 45.02
CA GLU A 294 39.08 -11.24 46.12
C GLU A 294 40.32 -12.14 46.05
N LEU A 295 40.68 -12.68 44.87
CA LEU A 295 41.91 -13.46 44.68
C LEU A 295 43.16 -12.65 45.05
N ALA A 296 43.22 -11.39 44.60
CA ALA A 296 44.33 -10.47 44.90
C ALA A 296 44.40 -10.06 46.38
N SER A 297 43.28 -10.10 47.12
CA SER A 297 43.25 -9.78 48.55
C SER A 297 43.74 -10.91 49.45
N ASN A 298 43.90 -12.13 48.90
CA ASN A 298 44.10 -13.35 49.68
C ASN A 298 45.54 -13.88 49.53
N THR A 299 45.72 -15.17 49.23
CA THR A 299 47.04 -15.83 49.19
C THR A 299 47.81 -15.61 47.88
N LEU A 300 47.15 -15.12 46.82
CA LEU A 300 47.77 -14.94 45.50
C LEU A 300 48.99 -13.99 45.49
N PRO A 301 49.01 -12.84 46.21
CA PRO A 301 50.19 -11.96 46.25
C PRO A 301 51.45 -12.63 46.78
N LEU A 302 51.32 -13.66 47.62
CA LEU A 302 52.45 -14.43 48.13
C LEU A 302 53.20 -15.18 47.02
N ALA A 303 52.54 -15.41 45.87
CA ALA A 303 53.19 -15.96 44.69
C ALA A 303 54.36 -15.09 44.19
N LEU A 304 54.30 -13.76 44.39
CA LEU A 304 55.35 -12.82 43.96
C LEU A 304 56.66 -13.04 44.73
N ILE A 305 56.58 -13.60 45.93
CA ILE A 305 57.72 -13.87 46.82
C ILE A 305 57.96 -15.38 47.01
N SER A 306 57.50 -16.21 46.07
CA SER A 306 57.70 -17.68 46.12
C SER A 306 59.16 -18.11 46.37
N PRO A 307 60.19 -17.46 45.79
CA PRO A 307 61.58 -17.80 46.10
C PRO A 307 61.92 -17.60 47.58
N LEU A 308 61.52 -16.47 48.15
CA LEU A 308 61.76 -16.14 49.55
C LEU A 308 61.02 -17.10 50.50
N LEU A 309 59.79 -17.50 50.14
CA LEU A 309 59.04 -18.49 50.91
C LEU A 309 59.67 -19.88 50.86
N SER A 310 60.27 -20.25 49.73
CA SER A 310 60.98 -21.53 49.58
C SER A 310 62.29 -21.56 50.36
N GLU A 311 63.03 -20.44 50.36
CA GLU A 311 64.20 -20.24 51.22
C GLU A 311 63.81 -20.28 52.70
N ALA A 312 62.72 -19.62 53.07
CA ALA A 312 62.20 -19.63 54.44
C ALA A 312 61.83 -21.05 54.91
N LYS A 313 61.17 -21.83 54.04
CA LYS A 313 60.86 -23.24 54.31
C LYS A 313 62.13 -24.05 54.54
N THR A 314 63.10 -23.94 53.64
CA THR A 314 64.37 -24.70 53.72
C THR A 314 65.13 -24.36 54.99
N GLN A 315 65.18 -23.08 55.36
CA GLN A 315 65.80 -22.63 56.60
C GLN A 315 65.07 -23.18 57.82
N ALA A 316 63.73 -23.12 57.85
CA ALA A 316 62.93 -23.63 58.94
C ALA A 316 63.06 -25.16 59.12
N GLU A 317 63.09 -25.93 58.01
CA GLU A 317 63.33 -27.38 58.04
C GLU A 317 64.72 -27.72 58.58
N THR A 318 65.73 -26.94 58.17
CA THR A 318 67.11 -27.11 58.65
C THR A 318 67.20 -26.83 60.15
N GLU A 319 66.59 -25.74 60.63
CA GLU A 319 66.54 -25.38 62.05
C GLU A 319 65.78 -26.43 62.89
N ALA A 320 64.63 -26.90 62.41
CA ALA A 320 63.84 -27.93 63.09
C ALA A 320 64.62 -29.26 63.19
N SER A 321 65.32 -29.66 62.12
CA SER A 321 66.19 -30.85 62.12
C SER A 321 67.36 -30.70 63.10
N GLN A 322 68.02 -29.53 63.12
CA GLN A 322 69.08 -29.22 64.08
C GLN A 322 68.57 -29.26 65.52
N GLN A 323 67.41 -28.68 65.79
CA GLN A 323 66.81 -28.67 67.13
C GLN A 323 66.44 -30.10 67.58
N GLN A 324 65.88 -30.91 66.68
CA GLN A 324 65.60 -32.31 66.96
C GLN A 324 66.88 -33.11 67.24
N ALA A 325 67.95 -32.87 66.47
CA ALA A 325 69.26 -33.46 66.70
C ALA A 325 69.87 -33.02 68.03
N LYS A 326 69.75 -31.73 68.43
CA LYS A 326 70.19 -31.22 69.75
C LYS A 326 69.44 -31.88 70.91
N ILE A 327 68.12 -32.03 70.80
CA ILE A 327 67.31 -32.71 71.82
C ILE A 327 67.71 -34.20 71.89
N ALA A 328 67.88 -34.85 70.73
CA ALA A 328 68.28 -36.24 70.65
C ALA A 328 69.70 -36.48 71.17
N LYS A 329 70.65 -35.57 70.94
CA LYS A 329 72.06 -35.67 71.34
C LYS A 329 72.23 -36.02 72.82
N ASN A 330 71.55 -35.30 73.71
CA ASN A 330 71.67 -35.55 75.15
C ASN A 330 71.08 -36.90 75.55
N VAL A 331 69.93 -37.27 74.98
CA VAL A 331 69.26 -38.54 75.26
C VAL A 331 70.06 -39.72 74.73
N ILE A 332 70.57 -39.62 73.51
CA ILE A 332 71.38 -40.66 72.85
C ILE A 332 72.73 -40.79 73.54
N LYS A 333 73.41 -39.69 73.86
CA LYS A 333 74.70 -39.74 74.58
C LYS A 333 74.58 -40.40 75.94
N GLN A 334 73.55 -40.04 76.73
CA GLN A 334 73.28 -40.71 78.01
C GLN A 334 73.01 -42.21 77.85
N ARG A 335 72.29 -42.61 76.79
CA ARG A 335 72.04 -44.02 76.49
C ARG A 335 73.32 -44.74 76.07
N SER A 336 74.13 -44.12 75.20
CA SER A 336 75.41 -44.63 74.73
C SER A 336 76.39 -44.83 75.88
N ASP A 337 76.52 -43.86 76.80
CA ASP A 337 77.39 -43.97 77.98
C ASP A 337 76.94 -45.12 78.91
N ARG A 338 75.62 -45.27 79.14
CA ARG A 338 75.08 -46.41 79.92
C ARG A 338 75.37 -47.75 79.25
N LEU A 339 75.24 -47.81 77.93
CA LEU A 339 75.46 -49.01 77.15
C LEU A 339 76.95 -49.39 77.15
N LEU A 340 77.85 -48.41 77.05
CA LEU A 340 79.29 -48.61 77.18
C LEU A 340 79.68 -49.07 78.59
N ASN A 341 79.10 -48.49 79.65
CA ASN A 341 79.34 -48.92 81.02
C ASN A 341 78.87 -50.36 81.27
N TYR A 342 77.69 -50.73 80.77
CA TYR A 342 77.19 -52.10 80.88
C TYR A 342 78.05 -53.11 80.10
N ILE A 343 78.51 -52.74 78.90
CA ILE A 343 79.43 -53.56 78.11
C ILE A 343 80.77 -53.74 78.84
N ALA A 344 81.26 -52.73 79.57
CA ALA A 344 82.50 -52.82 80.34
C ALA A 344 82.41 -53.76 81.56
N GLU A 345 81.22 -53.95 82.13
CA GLU A 345 80.98 -54.95 83.20
C GLU A 345 80.98 -56.39 82.67
N ILE A 346 80.75 -56.58 81.36
CA ILE A 346 80.81 -57.87 80.69
C ILE A 346 82.25 -58.07 80.18
N SER A 347 82.93 -59.15 80.57
CA SER A 347 84.31 -59.44 80.16
C SER A 347 84.43 -59.80 78.67
N LEU A 348 84.31 -58.80 77.79
CA LEU A 348 84.44 -58.91 76.33
C LEU A 348 85.91 -58.77 75.89
N ASN A 349 86.22 -59.34 74.72
CA ASN A 349 87.53 -59.24 74.10
C ASN A 349 87.84 -57.77 73.74
N PRO A 350 88.97 -57.19 74.16
CA PRO A 350 89.29 -55.77 73.94
C PRO A 350 89.19 -55.31 72.48
N GLN A 351 89.53 -56.17 71.50
CA GLN A 351 89.42 -55.81 70.07
C GLN A 351 87.98 -55.64 69.56
N GLN A 352 87.00 -56.30 70.18
CA GLN A 352 85.59 -56.16 69.82
C GLN A 352 84.96 -54.95 70.52
N LEU A 353 85.42 -54.64 71.74
CA LEU A 353 84.99 -53.49 72.51
C LEU A 353 85.41 -52.17 71.85
N ASP A 354 86.64 -52.10 71.32
CA ASP A 354 87.12 -50.93 70.56
C ASP A 354 86.26 -50.65 69.31
N LYS A 355 85.86 -51.69 68.56
CA LYS A 355 85.00 -51.51 67.36
C LYS A 355 83.62 -50.96 67.70
N ILE A 356 83.04 -51.38 68.83
CA ILE A 356 81.74 -50.89 69.29
C ILE A 356 81.87 -49.43 69.77
N GLN A 357 82.95 -49.10 70.48
CA GLN A 357 83.25 -47.74 70.90
C GLN A 357 83.48 -46.81 69.71
N ASP A 358 84.19 -47.26 68.68
CA ASP A 358 84.41 -46.47 67.46
C ASP A 358 83.11 -46.25 66.68
N PHE A 359 82.24 -47.26 66.58
CA PHE A 359 80.92 -47.11 65.96
C PHE A 359 80.03 -46.10 66.71
N ILE A 360 79.94 -46.21 68.04
CA ILE A 360 79.18 -45.26 68.87
C ILE A 360 79.79 -43.85 68.79
N ARG A 361 81.13 -43.75 68.73
CA ARG A 361 81.81 -42.46 68.55
C ARG A 361 81.49 -41.86 67.19
N GLN A 362 81.43 -42.67 66.13
CA GLN A 362 81.06 -42.21 64.80
C GLN A 362 79.60 -41.75 64.75
N GLU A 363 78.64 -42.52 65.28
CA GLU A 363 77.22 -42.09 65.34
C GLU A 363 77.04 -40.81 66.18
N ASN A 364 77.76 -40.69 67.30
CA ASN A 364 77.73 -39.47 68.11
C ASN A 364 78.35 -38.27 67.37
N GLN A 365 79.42 -38.48 66.58
CA GLN A 365 80.02 -37.44 65.75
C GLN A 365 79.09 -37.01 64.61
N GLU A 366 78.39 -37.94 63.97
CA GLU A 366 77.38 -37.64 62.93
C GLU A 366 76.21 -36.83 63.52
N LEU A 367 75.70 -37.21 64.69
CA LEU A 367 74.68 -36.46 65.43
C LEU A 367 75.18 -35.06 65.87
N GLU A 368 76.46 -34.95 66.24
CA GLU A 368 77.07 -33.68 66.65
C GLU A 368 77.27 -32.73 65.45
N GLN A 369 77.57 -33.27 64.27
CA GLN A 369 77.59 -32.51 63.02
C GLN A 369 76.18 -32.07 62.60
N GLN A 370 75.17 -32.93 62.73
CA GLN A 370 73.77 -32.60 62.43
C GLN A 370 73.16 -31.60 63.40
N ALA A 371 73.53 -31.64 64.68
CA ALA A 371 73.11 -30.66 65.68
C ALA A 371 73.66 -29.25 65.40
N GLY A 372 74.74 -29.14 64.61
CA GLY A 372 75.33 -27.87 64.22
C GLY A 372 75.91 -27.07 65.39
N THR A 373 76.12 -25.77 65.17
CA THR A 373 76.62 -24.82 66.18
C THR A 373 75.53 -24.40 67.19
N ASP A 374 75.93 -23.95 68.38
CA ASP A 374 75.04 -23.43 69.43
C ASP A 374 74.43 -22.04 69.11
N ALA A 375 74.39 -21.64 67.84
CA ALA A 375 73.71 -20.43 67.42
C ALA A 375 72.18 -20.56 67.67
N PRO A 376 71.50 -19.47 68.10
CA PRO A 376 70.05 -19.48 68.22
C PRO A 376 69.41 -19.60 66.83
N PRO A 377 68.29 -20.34 66.70
CA PRO A 377 67.56 -20.44 65.44
C PRO A 377 67.04 -19.06 65.00
N TRP A 378 67.05 -18.79 63.69
CA TRP A 378 66.63 -17.50 63.15
C TRP A 378 65.13 -17.42 62.94
N MET A 379 64.48 -18.52 62.53
CA MET A 379 63.02 -18.59 62.35
C MET A 379 62.31 -19.27 63.52
N ASN A 380 62.92 -20.31 64.11
CA ASN A 380 62.36 -21.07 65.23
C ASN A 380 60.89 -21.51 64.98
N ALA A 381 60.58 -21.92 63.75
CA ALA A 381 59.24 -22.34 63.35
C ALA A 381 58.95 -23.75 63.88
N ASP A 382 57.71 -24.00 64.31
CA ASP A 382 57.27 -25.34 64.69
C ASP A 382 56.91 -26.18 63.45
N ASN A 383 56.85 -27.50 63.62
CA ASN A 383 56.52 -28.43 62.53
C ASN A 383 55.16 -28.13 61.86
N ASN A 384 54.20 -27.57 62.60
CA ASN A 384 52.90 -27.19 62.01
C ASN A 384 53.06 -25.99 61.08
N SER A 385 53.83 -24.97 61.45
CA SER A 385 54.11 -23.81 60.59
C SER A 385 54.84 -24.23 59.31
N ILE A 386 55.79 -25.17 59.40
CA ILE A 386 56.49 -25.73 58.24
C ILE A 386 55.51 -26.45 57.31
N GLN A 387 54.61 -27.28 57.86
CA GLN A 387 53.58 -27.96 57.08
C GLN A 387 52.57 -27.00 56.45
N GLN A 388 52.19 -25.93 57.16
CA GLN A 388 51.31 -24.89 56.61
C GLN A 388 51.97 -24.15 55.45
N LEU A 389 53.26 -23.80 55.59
CA LEU A 389 54.04 -23.17 54.52
C LEU A 389 54.19 -24.12 53.31
N GLU A 390 54.40 -25.41 53.56
CA GLU A 390 54.47 -26.41 52.50
C GLU A 390 53.15 -26.55 51.74
N ASN A 391 52.03 -26.61 52.47
CA ASN A 391 50.70 -26.67 51.87
C ASN A 391 50.37 -25.41 51.06
N LEU A 392 50.82 -24.25 51.55
CA LEU A 392 50.65 -22.96 50.89
C LEU A 392 51.43 -22.92 49.57
N LEU A 393 52.70 -23.32 49.57
CA LEU A 393 53.57 -23.36 48.38
C LEU A 393 53.14 -24.43 47.37
N SER A 394 52.77 -25.61 47.87
CA SER A 394 52.54 -26.79 47.01
C SER A 394 51.16 -26.78 46.38
N TYR A 395 50.14 -26.27 47.07
CA TYR A 395 48.74 -26.39 46.66
C TYR A 395 48.01 -25.06 46.57
N GLN A 396 48.03 -24.23 47.63
CA GLN A 396 47.16 -23.04 47.68
C GLN A 396 47.57 -21.99 46.67
N ILE A 397 48.85 -21.61 46.60
CA ILE A 397 49.34 -20.63 45.62
C ILE A 397 49.08 -21.12 44.19
N LYS A 398 49.38 -22.40 43.89
CA LYS A 398 49.19 -22.95 42.54
C LYS A 398 47.72 -22.97 42.12
N ALA A 399 46.82 -23.36 43.01
CA ALA A 399 45.38 -23.36 42.74
C ALA A 399 44.87 -21.94 42.47
N GLN A 400 45.31 -20.96 43.27
CA GLN A 400 44.95 -19.55 43.10
C GLN A 400 45.52 -18.95 41.80
N GLN A 401 46.73 -19.35 41.39
CA GLN A 401 47.31 -18.94 40.10
C GLN A 401 46.53 -19.45 38.89
N ILE A 402 46.03 -20.69 38.96
CA ILE A 402 45.19 -21.27 37.89
C ILE A 402 43.86 -20.51 37.81
N LEU A 403 43.17 -20.34 38.94
CA LEU A 403 41.91 -19.60 39.00
C LEU A 403 42.06 -18.14 38.52
N ALA A 404 43.15 -17.48 38.90
CA ALA A 404 43.43 -16.12 38.43
C ALA A 404 43.65 -16.08 36.91
N ARG A 405 44.30 -17.08 36.33
CA ARG A 405 44.50 -17.17 34.88
C ARG A 405 43.18 -17.37 34.15
N ASP A 406 42.33 -18.26 34.64
CA ASP A 406 41.01 -18.52 34.06
C ASP A 406 40.14 -17.26 34.09
N GLN A 407 40.12 -16.52 35.21
CA GLN A 407 39.39 -15.25 35.32
C GLN A 407 39.96 -14.16 34.41
N ILE A 408 41.28 -14.12 34.18
CA ILE A 408 41.91 -13.19 33.23
C ILE A 408 41.50 -13.51 31.78
N GLU A 409 41.37 -14.78 31.42
CA GLU A 409 40.90 -15.18 30.09
C GLU A 409 39.40 -14.88 29.93
N GLU A 410 38.60 -15.15 30.96
CA GLU A 410 37.17 -14.86 30.99
C GLU A 410 36.89 -13.35 30.87
N ILE A 411 37.54 -12.48 31.65
CA ILE A 411 37.32 -11.03 31.57
C ILE A 411 37.69 -10.47 30.20
N LYS A 412 38.78 -10.97 29.58
CA LYS A 412 39.16 -10.57 28.21
C LYS A 412 38.12 -10.95 27.19
N SER A 413 37.52 -12.14 27.33
CA SER A 413 36.44 -12.57 26.44
C SER A 413 35.19 -11.69 26.59
N ILE A 414 34.80 -11.38 27.83
CA ILE A 414 33.64 -10.52 28.12
C ILE A 414 33.90 -9.08 27.63
N GLU A 415 35.09 -8.53 27.85
CA GLU A 415 35.45 -7.19 27.37
C GLU A 415 35.45 -7.12 25.83
N ALA A 416 35.86 -8.17 25.14
CA ALA A 416 35.75 -8.25 23.67
C ALA A 416 34.29 -8.28 23.19
N GLU A 417 33.41 -9.01 23.89
CA GLU A 417 31.97 -9.03 23.61
C GLU A 417 31.29 -7.68 23.90
N ILE A 418 31.71 -6.98 24.96
CA ILE A 418 31.28 -5.60 25.25
C ILE A 418 31.69 -4.69 24.10
N ASP A 419 32.96 -4.69 23.68
CA ASP A 419 33.45 -3.86 22.58
C ASP A 419 32.73 -4.17 21.26
N PHE A 420 32.46 -5.45 20.98
CA PHE A 420 31.71 -5.86 19.80
C PHE A 420 30.25 -5.39 19.84
N THR A 421 29.59 -5.53 20.99
CA THR A 421 28.20 -5.09 21.20
C THR A 421 28.08 -3.57 21.18
N ASP A 422 29.02 -2.83 21.77
CA ASP A 422 29.08 -1.36 21.72
C ASP A 422 29.30 -0.87 20.28
N ARG A 423 30.14 -1.55 19.48
CA ARG A 423 30.27 -1.26 18.04
C ARG A 423 28.99 -1.56 17.26
N GLN A 424 28.30 -2.66 17.58
CA GLN A 424 27.00 -2.96 16.97
C GLN A 424 25.93 -1.94 17.35
N LEU A 425 25.86 -1.51 18.61
CA LEU A 425 24.97 -0.42 19.06
C LEU A 425 25.30 0.90 18.37
N ALA A 426 26.58 1.21 18.15
CA ALA A 426 27.00 2.41 17.42
C ALA A 426 26.66 2.33 15.92
N ALA A 427 26.69 1.13 15.32
CA ALA A 427 26.34 0.89 13.92
C ALA A 427 24.83 0.74 13.69
N ALA A 428 24.09 0.25 14.68
CA ALA A 428 22.64 0.09 14.68
C ALA A 428 21.97 1.46 14.86
N ALA A 429 21.92 2.21 13.76
CA ALA A 429 21.25 3.50 13.57
C ALA A 429 21.70 4.62 14.52
N SER A 430 22.19 5.73 13.94
CA SER A 430 22.52 6.93 14.69
C SER A 430 21.29 7.42 15.49
N PRO A 431 21.47 7.88 16.76
CA PRO A 431 20.41 8.54 17.53
C PRO A 431 19.67 9.61 16.73
N GLU A 432 20.42 10.26 15.83
CA GLU A 432 19.93 11.26 14.89
C GLU A 432 18.85 10.75 13.93
N ALA A 433 18.89 9.50 13.46
CA ALA A 433 17.93 9.01 12.48
C ALA A 433 16.55 8.80 13.12
N TYR A 434 16.53 8.24 14.33
CA TYR A 434 15.30 8.07 15.11
C TYR A 434 14.74 9.42 15.58
N GLU A 435 15.60 10.30 16.12
CA GLU A 435 15.21 11.67 16.51
C GLU A 435 14.70 12.49 15.31
N LYS A 436 15.31 12.35 14.12
CA LYS A 436 14.83 12.99 12.89
C LYS A 436 13.44 12.48 12.50
N LEU A 437 13.21 11.17 12.55
CA LEU A 437 11.91 10.58 12.25
C LEU A 437 10.83 11.02 13.25
N GLU A 438 11.17 11.07 14.55
CA GLU A 438 10.26 11.57 15.60
C GLU A 438 9.96 13.07 15.42
N GLU A 439 10.98 13.88 15.10
CA GLU A 439 10.80 15.29 14.77
C GLU A 439 9.93 15.50 13.53
N GLU A 440 10.09 14.69 12.49
CA GLU A 440 9.26 14.76 11.28
C GLU A 440 7.80 14.47 11.58
N VAL A 441 7.51 13.44 12.37
CA VAL A 441 6.14 13.13 12.83
C VAL A 441 5.58 14.29 13.65
N ARG A 442 6.36 14.87 14.56
CA ARG A 442 5.93 15.99 15.40
C ARG A 442 5.69 17.27 14.59
N LYS A 443 6.53 17.54 13.58
CA LYS A 443 6.35 18.66 12.63
C LYS A 443 5.08 18.45 11.81
N ALA A 444 4.84 17.25 11.29
CA ALA A 444 3.64 16.92 10.54
C ALA A 444 2.36 17.03 11.39
N GLN A 445 2.39 16.57 12.64
CA GLN A 445 1.28 16.73 13.59
C GLN A 445 0.96 18.20 13.87
N LYS A 446 1.98 19.03 14.10
CA LYS A 446 1.78 20.49 14.28
C LYS A 446 1.19 21.14 13.04
N ALA A 447 1.65 20.75 11.85
CA ALA A 447 1.10 21.27 10.59
C ALA A 447 -0.38 20.91 10.42
N VAL A 448 -0.78 19.67 10.76
CA VAL A 448 -2.19 19.25 10.76
C VAL A 448 -3.02 20.06 11.76
N ALA A 449 -2.50 20.30 12.98
CA ALA A 449 -3.22 21.10 13.98
C ALA A 449 -3.44 22.55 13.52
N ILE A 450 -2.43 23.17 12.88
CA ILE A 450 -2.55 24.53 12.33
C ILE A 450 -3.56 24.56 11.18
N ALA A 451 -3.47 23.61 10.24
CA ALA A 451 -4.40 23.52 9.10
C ALA A 451 -5.84 23.21 9.55
N ALA A 452 -6.02 22.38 10.58
CA ALA A 452 -7.33 22.10 11.17
C ALA A 452 -7.96 23.35 11.79
N ALA A 453 -7.18 24.12 12.56
CA ALA A 453 -7.64 25.37 13.15
C ALA A 453 -8.00 26.42 12.09
N ALA A 454 -7.22 26.51 11.01
CA ALA A 454 -7.52 27.38 9.87
C ALA A 454 -8.81 26.97 9.15
N CYS A 455 -9.00 25.66 8.91
CA CYS A 455 -10.22 25.13 8.31
C CYS A 455 -11.45 25.36 9.19
N GLU A 456 -11.34 25.21 10.51
CA GLU A 456 -12.45 25.47 11.45
C GLU A 456 -12.82 26.96 11.48
N SER A 457 -11.83 27.85 11.48
CA SER A 457 -12.04 29.30 11.38
C SER A 457 -12.73 29.69 10.08
N ALA A 458 -12.30 29.13 8.95
CA ALA A 458 -12.93 29.35 7.65
C ALA A 458 -14.38 28.82 7.62
N ASN A 459 -14.65 27.64 8.19
CA ASN A 459 -16.02 27.10 8.30
C ASN A 459 -16.93 28.03 9.12
N ARG A 460 -16.47 28.51 10.28
CA ARG A 460 -17.24 29.45 11.10
C ARG A 460 -17.56 30.74 10.34
N ARG A 461 -16.61 31.25 9.55
CA ARG A 461 -16.81 32.44 8.74
C ARG A 461 -17.83 32.24 7.62
N VAL A 462 -17.83 31.06 6.98
CA VAL A 462 -18.87 30.69 6.01
C VAL A 462 -20.23 30.58 6.70
N ASP A 463 -20.32 29.90 7.86
CA ASP A 463 -21.57 29.76 8.61
C ASP A 463 -22.15 31.11 9.06
N GLU A 464 -21.30 32.05 9.50
CA GLU A 464 -21.71 33.41 9.87
C GLU A 464 -22.28 34.17 8.67
N LEU A 465 -21.59 34.12 7.53
CA LEU A 465 -22.05 34.77 6.30
C LEU A 465 -23.33 34.11 5.73
N GLU A 466 -23.47 32.78 5.84
CA GLU A 466 -24.68 32.07 5.42
C GLU A 466 -25.88 32.42 6.32
N ARG A 467 -25.66 32.67 7.62
CA ARG A 467 -26.70 33.20 8.53
C ARG A 467 -27.08 34.65 8.17
N GLU A 468 -26.11 35.49 7.83
CA GLU A 468 -26.38 36.85 7.34
C GLU A 468 -27.13 36.83 6.00
N LEU A 469 -26.80 35.90 5.11
CA LEU A 469 -27.50 35.69 3.85
C LEU A 469 -28.93 35.19 4.08
N ALA A 470 -29.14 34.23 4.98
CA ALA A 470 -30.48 33.75 5.34
C ALA A 470 -31.35 34.86 5.95
N LYS A 471 -30.76 35.74 6.76
CA LYS A 471 -31.46 36.90 7.33
C LYS A 471 -31.86 37.91 6.24
N ASN A 472 -30.94 38.23 5.32
CA ASN A 472 -31.22 39.08 4.17
C ASN A 472 -32.22 38.44 3.19
N GLN A 473 -32.17 37.12 2.97
CA GLN A 473 -33.17 36.40 2.17
C GLN A 473 -34.56 36.51 2.81
N LYS A 474 -34.65 36.39 4.14
CA LYS A 474 -35.92 36.52 4.85
C LYS A 474 -36.45 37.96 4.79
N GLU A 475 -35.58 38.96 4.85
CA GLU A 475 -35.94 40.37 4.63
C GLU A 475 -36.39 40.62 3.18
N LEU A 476 -35.71 40.03 2.19
CA LEU A 476 -36.09 40.07 0.77
C LEU A 476 -37.44 39.36 0.53
N GLU A 477 -37.67 38.20 1.13
CA GLU A 477 -38.93 37.45 1.06
C GLU A 477 -40.07 38.26 1.68
N ASN A 478 -39.86 38.83 2.87
CA ASN A 478 -40.84 39.68 3.54
C ASN A 478 -41.18 40.92 2.69
N TYR A 479 -40.18 41.63 2.18
CA TYR A 479 -40.38 42.78 1.27
C TYR A 479 -41.09 42.37 -0.03
N SER A 480 -40.74 41.22 -0.59
CA SER A 480 -41.40 40.68 -1.78
C SER A 480 -42.86 40.27 -1.52
N SER A 481 -43.17 39.82 -0.30
CA SER A 481 -44.50 39.41 0.12
C SER A 481 -45.44 40.60 0.36
N GLU A 482 -44.92 41.72 0.88
CA GLU A 482 -45.69 42.95 1.13
C GLU A 482 -46.08 43.68 -0.17
N TYR A 483 -45.35 43.49 -1.27
CA TYR A 483 -45.54 44.24 -2.53
C TYR A 483 -46.17 43.43 -3.69
N LEU A 484 -46.60 42.18 -3.45
CA LEU A 484 -47.21 41.29 -4.45
C LEU A 484 -48.67 41.68 -4.82
N THR A 485 -48.89 42.91 -5.29
CA THR A 485 -50.19 43.38 -5.84
C THR A 485 -50.09 43.84 -7.29
N ILE A 486 -49.65 42.95 -8.21
CA ILE A 486 -49.90 43.11 -9.65
C ILE A 486 -50.32 41.75 -10.25
N ARG A 487 -51.62 41.64 -10.54
CA ARG A 487 -52.43 40.42 -10.71
C ARG A 487 -52.03 39.49 -11.87
N ASN A 488 -51.26 39.96 -12.86
CA ASN A 488 -50.91 39.17 -14.05
C ASN A 488 -49.60 38.36 -13.92
N SER A 489 -48.65 38.81 -13.09
CA SER A 489 -47.35 38.12 -12.94
C SER A 489 -47.33 37.12 -11.78
N GLN A 490 -48.26 37.25 -10.82
CA GLN A 490 -48.49 36.26 -9.75
C GLN A 490 -48.78 34.87 -10.30
N HIS A 491 -49.56 34.76 -11.37
CA HIS A 491 -49.97 33.46 -11.89
C HIS A 491 -48.77 32.68 -12.43
N VAL A 492 -47.85 33.34 -13.13
CA VAL A 492 -46.65 32.69 -13.70
C VAL A 492 -45.68 32.30 -12.59
N ILE A 493 -45.38 33.20 -11.64
CA ILE A 493 -44.46 32.91 -10.53
C ILE A 493 -45.02 31.82 -9.61
N ALA A 494 -46.32 31.87 -9.28
CA ALA A 494 -46.98 30.83 -8.49
C ALA A 494 -47.03 29.48 -9.23
N SER A 495 -47.22 29.50 -10.55
CA SER A 495 -47.17 28.28 -11.37
C SER A 495 -45.76 27.69 -11.43
N ILE A 496 -44.71 28.53 -11.52
CA ILE A 496 -43.31 28.08 -11.46
C ILE A 496 -43.00 27.48 -10.10
N ALA A 497 -43.41 28.11 -8.99
CA ALA A 497 -43.19 27.58 -7.65
C ALA A 497 -43.89 26.22 -7.44
N LYS A 498 -45.14 26.07 -7.94
CA LYS A 498 -45.85 24.79 -7.95
C LYS A 498 -45.15 23.75 -8.82
N ALA A 499 -44.67 24.15 -10.00
CA ALA A 499 -43.93 23.26 -10.91
C ALA A 499 -42.63 22.79 -10.27
N GLN A 500 -41.88 23.66 -9.58
CA GLN A 500 -40.66 23.31 -8.85
C GLN A 500 -40.93 22.35 -7.68
N ALA A 501 -41.96 22.61 -6.87
CA ALA A 501 -42.36 21.71 -5.79
C ALA A 501 -42.76 20.32 -6.33
N THR A 502 -43.50 20.31 -7.45
CA THR A 502 -43.89 19.07 -8.14
C THR A 502 -42.68 18.36 -8.73
N LEU A 503 -41.74 19.09 -9.33
CA LEU A 503 -40.48 18.57 -9.88
C LEU A 503 -39.61 17.94 -8.81
N LYS A 504 -39.53 18.55 -7.62
CA LYS A 504 -38.79 17.98 -6.49
C LYS A 504 -39.38 16.62 -6.07
N LEU A 505 -40.70 16.56 -5.91
CA LEU A 505 -41.40 15.32 -5.54
C LEU A 505 -41.37 14.28 -6.67
N PHE A 506 -41.43 14.72 -7.92
CA PHE A 506 -41.26 13.88 -9.10
C PHE A 506 -39.85 13.31 -9.16
N LYS A 507 -38.82 14.11 -8.90
CA LYS A 507 -37.41 13.67 -8.84
C LYS A 507 -37.22 12.59 -7.79
N GLU A 508 -37.67 12.81 -6.57
CA GLU A 508 -37.58 11.83 -5.48
C GLU A 508 -38.25 10.50 -5.86
N LYS A 509 -39.48 10.56 -6.38
CA LYS A 509 -40.22 9.36 -6.83
C LYS A 509 -39.59 8.69 -8.05
N LEU A 510 -39.07 9.46 -9.00
CA LEU A 510 -38.42 8.94 -10.20
C LEU A 510 -37.12 8.23 -9.85
N THR A 511 -36.29 8.83 -8.98
CA THR A 511 -35.06 8.21 -8.46
C THR A 511 -35.38 6.89 -7.77
N LEU A 512 -36.34 6.88 -6.83
CA LEU A 512 -36.76 5.65 -6.15
C LEU A 512 -37.27 4.58 -7.13
N LYS A 513 -38.11 4.95 -8.10
CA LYS A 513 -38.64 4.02 -9.11
C LYS A 513 -37.53 3.44 -9.99
N LYS A 514 -36.59 4.28 -10.42
CA LYS A 514 -35.45 3.88 -11.29
C LYS A 514 -34.46 3.01 -10.53
N LEU A 515 -34.15 3.35 -9.28
CA LEU A 515 -33.32 2.55 -8.40
C LEU A 515 -33.95 1.19 -8.10
N ASN A 516 -35.24 1.13 -7.77
CA ASN A 516 -35.93 -0.16 -7.57
C ASN A 516 -35.90 -1.03 -8.83
N LYS A 517 -36.09 -0.43 -10.02
CA LYS A 517 -35.96 -1.17 -11.28
C LYS A 517 -34.53 -1.70 -11.47
N LEU A 518 -33.53 -0.89 -11.12
CA LEU A 518 -32.12 -1.25 -11.18
C LEU A 518 -31.76 -2.38 -10.19
N GLU A 519 -32.25 -2.32 -8.96
CA GLU A 519 -32.09 -3.40 -7.96
C GLU A 519 -32.62 -4.75 -8.48
N ILE A 520 -33.80 -4.74 -9.09
CA ILE A 520 -34.42 -5.95 -9.66
C ILE A 520 -33.56 -6.49 -10.81
N GLU A 521 -33.25 -5.66 -11.80
CA GLU A 521 -32.48 -6.08 -12.98
C GLU A 521 -31.07 -6.57 -12.60
N ILE A 522 -30.40 -5.93 -11.65
CA ILE A 522 -29.09 -6.38 -11.17
C ILE A 522 -29.21 -7.71 -10.43
N THR A 523 -30.23 -7.87 -9.59
CA THR A 523 -30.47 -9.13 -8.86
C THR A 523 -30.70 -10.28 -9.84
N ASP A 524 -31.51 -10.05 -10.87
CA ASP A 524 -31.81 -11.04 -11.90
C ASP A 524 -30.58 -11.36 -12.76
N CYS A 525 -29.84 -10.35 -13.21
CA CYS A 525 -28.58 -10.52 -13.93
C CYS A 525 -27.57 -11.30 -13.09
N PHE A 526 -27.41 -10.96 -11.81
CA PHE A 526 -26.43 -11.60 -10.95
C PHE A 526 -26.78 -13.06 -10.66
N ARG A 527 -28.05 -13.35 -10.35
CA ARG A 527 -28.55 -14.73 -10.20
C ARG A 527 -28.39 -15.55 -11.48
N TYR A 528 -28.59 -14.92 -12.64
CA TYR A 528 -28.45 -15.59 -13.92
C TYR A 528 -26.98 -15.95 -14.24
N LEU A 529 -26.01 -15.18 -13.73
CA LEU A 529 -24.58 -15.47 -13.87
C LEU A 529 -24.04 -16.42 -12.80
N LEU A 530 -24.65 -16.48 -11.62
CA LEU A 530 -24.20 -17.33 -10.51
C LEU A 530 -24.59 -18.80 -10.71
N HIS A 531 -23.69 -19.70 -10.30
CA HIS A 531 -23.92 -21.15 -10.29
C HIS A 531 -24.61 -21.63 -8.99
N LYS A 532 -24.54 -20.85 -7.89
CA LYS A 532 -25.17 -21.17 -6.59
C LYS A 532 -26.34 -20.21 -6.32
N THR A 533 -27.57 -20.70 -6.41
CA THR A 533 -28.80 -19.92 -6.26
C THR A 533 -29.05 -19.39 -4.86
N ASP A 534 -28.38 -19.95 -3.85
CA ASP A 534 -28.72 -19.72 -2.43
C ASP A 534 -27.88 -18.63 -1.75
N LEU A 535 -26.86 -18.09 -2.44
CA LEU A 535 -25.97 -17.08 -1.85
C LEU A 535 -26.61 -15.69 -1.79
N VAL A 536 -27.47 -15.36 -2.77
CA VAL A 536 -27.97 -13.99 -2.97
C VAL A 536 -29.44 -13.98 -3.33
N HIS A 537 -30.22 -13.34 -2.46
CA HIS A 537 -31.64 -13.12 -2.68
C HIS A 537 -31.95 -11.74 -3.26
N ARG A 538 -31.22 -10.71 -2.81
CA ARG A 538 -31.51 -9.32 -3.22
C ARG A 538 -30.25 -8.48 -3.21
N VAL A 539 -30.10 -7.64 -4.23
CA VAL A 539 -29.18 -6.50 -4.21
C VAL A 539 -29.99 -5.23 -3.91
N ALA A 540 -29.53 -4.44 -2.93
CA ALA A 540 -30.09 -3.13 -2.63
C ALA A 540 -29.07 -2.03 -2.91
N ILE A 541 -29.55 -0.87 -3.35
CA ILE A 541 -28.74 0.30 -3.68
C ILE A 541 -29.15 1.43 -2.75
N ASP A 542 -28.18 2.00 -2.03
CA ASP A 542 -28.44 3.17 -1.21
C ASP A 542 -28.80 4.39 -2.06
N THR A 543 -29.86 5.10 -1.66
CA THR A 543 -30.44 6.19 -2.45
C THR A 543 -29.57 7.46 -2.53
N GLN A 544 -28.64 7.65 -1.60
CA GLN A 544 -27.79 8.83 -1.53
C GLN A 544 -26.37 8.54 -2.06
N THR A 545 -25.80 7.43 -1.63
CA THR A 545 -24.42 7.02 -1.91
C THR A 545 -24.29 6.07 -3.09
N PHE A 546 -25.39 5.50 -3.60
CA PHE A 546 -25.39 4.46 -4.63
C PHE A 546 -24.54 3.23 -4.26
N SER A 547 -24.29 3.01 -2.96
CA SER A 547 -23.55 1.85 -2.47
C SER A 547 -24.39 0.57 -2.59
N LEU A 548 -23.72 -0.52 -2.99
CA LEU A 548 -24.34 -1.83 -3.20
C LEU A 548 -24.29 -2.66 -1.92
N SER A 549 -25.47 -3.12 -1.47
CA SER A 549 -25.63 -4.06 -0.36
C SER A 549 -26.29 -5.35 -0.84
N ILE A 550 -25.83 -6.50 -0.35
CA ILE A 550 -26.29 -7.82 -0.79
C ILE A 550 -26.95 -8.51 0.38
N TYR A 551 -28.08 -9.17 0.14
CA TYR A 551 -28.86 -9.89 1.15
C TYR A 551 -29.04 -11.36 0.76
N ASP A 552 -28.89 -12.24 1.73
CA ASP A 552 -29.17 -13.68 1.60
C ASP A 552 -30.69 -13.97 1.61
N PRO A 553 -31.14 -15.22 1.32
CA PRO A 553 -32.55 -15.61 1.38
C PRO A 553 -33.22 -15.37 2.74
N GLU A 554 -32.45 -15.35 3.82
CA GLU A 554 -32.89 -15.04 5.18
C GLU A 554 -32.99 -13.53 5.48
N GLY A 555 -32.63 -12.67 4.50
CA GLY A 555 -32.71 -11.22 4.61
C GLY A 555 -31.57 -10.57 5.42
N LYS A 556 -30.50 -11.30 5.72
CA LYS A 556 -29.32 -10.77 6.41
C LYS A 556 -28.32 -10.19 5.40
N PRO A 557 -27.64 -9.08 5.75
CA PRO A 557 -26.62 -8.51 4.89
C PRO A 557 -25.42 -9.45 4.79
N VAL A 558 -25.03 -9.79 3.56
CA VAL A 558 -23.84 -10.56 3.25
C VAL A 558 -22.66 -9.59 3.12
N PRO A 559 -21.67 -9.64 4.03
CA PRO A 559 -20.52 -8.75 3.92
C PRO A 559 -19.75 -9.03 2.62
N LYS A 560 -19.41 -7.98 1.85
CA LYS A 560 -18.68 -8.10 0.58
C LYS A 560 -17.35 -8.88 0.70
N HIS A 561 -16.71 -8.89 1.88
CA HIS A 561 -15.48 -9.67 2.12
C HIS A 561 -15.69 -11.19 2.12
N ARG A 562 -16.93 -11.67 2.26
CA ARG A 562 -17.25 -13.11 2.15
C ARG A 562 -17.39 -13.59 0.71
N LEU A 563 -17.55 -12.67 -0.24
CA LEU A 563 -17.54 -13.00 -1.67
C LEU A 563 -16.10 -13.32 -2.11
N SER A 564 -15.95 -14.41 -2.85
CA SER A 564 -14.71 -14.71 -3.55
C SER A 564 -14.38 -13.62 -4.58
N ALA A 565 -13.12 -13.55 -5.01
CA ALA A 565 -12.70 -12.60 -6.03
C ALA A 565 -13.51 -12.73 -7.34
N GLY A 566 -13.84 -13.97 -7.74
CA GLY A 566 -14.67 -14.23 -8.93
C GLY A 566 -16.13 -13.80 -8.76
N GLU A 567 -16.74 -14.02 -7.60
CA GLU A 567 -18.12 -13.58 -7.33
C GLU A 567 -18.24 -12.05 -7.28
N LYS A 568 -17.22 -11.36 -6.75
CA LYS A 568 -17.16 -9.89 -6.82
C LYS A 568 -17.11 -9.39 -8.25
N GLN A 569 -16.34 -10.04 -9.12
CA GLN A 569 -16.27 -9.70 -10.53
C GLN A 569 -17.62 -9.95 -11.23
N LEU A 570 -18.28 -11.08 -10.96
CA LEU A 570 -19.63 -11.36 -11.49
C LEU A 570 -20.66 -10.34 -11.01
N LEU A 571 -20.59 -9.88 -9.76
CA LEU A 571 -21.47 -8.83 -9.23
C LEU A 571 -21.29 -7.52 -10.00
N ALA A 572 -20.04 -7.14 -10.28
CA ALA A 572 -19.76 -5.93 -11.04
C ALA A 572 -20.22 -6.06 -12.50
N ILE A 573 -20.01 -7.21 -13.14
CA ILE A 573 -20.56 -7.48 -14.48
C ILE A 573 -22.10 -7.40 -14.48
N ALA A 574 -22.76 -7.99 -13.47
CA ALA A 574 -24.21 -7.93 -13.33
C ALA A 574 -24.72 -6.51 -13.07
N PHE A 575 -23.97 -5.71 -12.30
CA PHE A 575 -24.24 -4.29 -12.08
C PHE A 575 -24.23 -3.51 -13.40
N LEU A 576 -23.16 -3.68 -14.19
CA LEU A 576 -23.01 -3.05 -15.51
C LEU A 576 -24.11 -3.49 -16.48
N TRP A 577 -24.41 -4.78 -16.51
CA TRP A 577 -25.43 -5.34 -17.37
C TRP A 577 -26.84 -4.85 -17.00
N GLY A 578 -27.16 -4.81 -15.70
CA GLY A 578 -28.42 -4.26 -15.20
C GLY A 578 -28.57 -2.77 -15.52
N LEU A 579 -27.49 -2.00 -15.38
CA LEU A 579 -27.48 -0.58 -15.74
C LEU A 579 -27.75 -0.37 -17.24
N ALA A 580 -27.10 -1.15 -18.11
CA ALA A 580 -27.33 -1.12 -19.55
C ALA A 580 -28.80 -1.40 -19.89
N ARG A 581 -29.39 -2.45 -19.29
CA ARG A 581 -30.81 -2.81 -19.47
C ARG A 581 -31.78 -1.72 -18.99
N VAL A 582 -31.53 -1.11 -17.84
CA VAL A 582 -32.40 -0.06 -17.28
C VAL A 582 -32.31 1.25 -18.06
N SER A 583 -31.13 1.55 -18.64
CA SER A 583 -30.93 2.75 -19.44
C SER A 583 -31.80 2.79 -20.70
N GLY A 584 -32.17 1.62 -21.24
CA GLY A 584 -32.90 1.52 -22.50
C GLY A 584 -32.11 1.99 -23.72
N ARG A 585 -30.80 2.31 -23.56
CA ARG A 585 -29.92 2.70 -24.66
C ARG A 585 -29.25 1.45 -25.24
N GLN A 586 -29.30 1.30 -26.55
CA GLN A 586 -28.52 0.29 -27.28
C GLN A 586 -27.11 0.85 -27.52
N LEU A 587 -26.20 0.53 -26.60
CA LEU A 587 -24.80 0.97 -26.61
C LEU A 587 -23.86 -0.22 -26.84
N PRO A 588 -22.86 -0.10 -27.70
CA PRO A 588 -21.89 -1.17 -27.92
C PRO A 588 -21.07 -1.38 -26.65
N VAL A 589 -20.76 -2.64 -26.35
CA VAL A 589 -19.94 -3.04 -25.21
C VAL A 589 -18.60 -3.56 -25.73
N ALA A 590 -17.49 -3.12 -25.15
CA ALA A 590 -16.17 -3.61 -25.48
C ALA A 590 -15.44 -4.02 -24.20
N ILE A 591 -14.94 -5.25 -24.16
CA ILE A 591 -14.39 -5.88 -22.97
C ILE A 591 -12.97 -6.37 -23.26
N ASP A 592 -11.99 -5.85 -22.52
CA ASP A 592 -10.60 -6.35 -22.54
C ASP A 592 -10.37 -7.32 -21.39
N THR A 593 -9.76 -8.48 -21.67
CA THR A 593 -9.48 -9.54 -20.70
C THR A 593 -10.70 -9.99 -19.86
N PRO A 594 -11.78 -10.45 -20.51
CA PRO A 594 -13.09 -10.63 -19.87
C PRO A 594 -13.16 -11.75 -18.83
N LEU A 595 -12.22 -12.71 -18.85
CA LEU A 595 -12.28 -13.95 -18.06
C LEU A 595 -11.13 -14.13 -17.07
N GLY A 596 -10.32 -13.08 -16.86
CA GLY A 596 -9.19 -13.11 -15.93
C GLY A 596 -9.59 -13.58 -14.53
N ARG A 597 -8.83 -14.54 -13.96
CA ARG A 597 -8.96 -15.06 -12.58
C ARG A 597 -10.29 -15.74 -12.20
N LEU A 598 -11.21 -15.94 -13.13
CA LEU A 598 -12.42 -16.76 -12.93
C LEU A 598 -12.10 -18.26 -13.00
N ASP A 599 -12.79 -19.06 -12.21
CA ASP A 599 -12.83 -20.52 -12.27
C ASP A 599 -13.72 -21.03 -13.41
N SER A 600 -13.56 -22.30 -13.77
CA SER A 600 -14.15 -22.89 -14.97
C SER A 600 -15.68 -22.82 -15.02
N SER A 601 -16.37 -22.94 -13.87
CA SER A 601 -17.84 -22.81 -13.82
C SER A 601 -18.32 -21.40 -14.15
N HIS A 602 -17.69 -20.37 -13.58
CA HIS A 602 -18.09 -18.98 -13.83
C HIS A 602 -17.75 -18.52 -15.25
N ARG A 603 -16.66 -19.04 -15.85
CA ARG A 603 -16.33 -18.77 -17.26
C ARG A 603 -17.39 -19.29 -18.21
N ASN A 604 -17.84 -20.54 -18.03
CA ASN A 604 -18.87 -21.13 -18.88
C ASN A 604 -20.17 -20.32 -18.88
N ASN A 605 -20.58 -19.81 -17.71
CA ASN A 605 -21.76 -18.98 -17.60
C ASN A 605 -21.59 -17.67 -18.37
N LEU A 606 -20.44 -17.00 -18.29
CA LEU A 606 -20.23 -15.76 -19.05
C LEU A 606 -20.26 -15.99 -20.57
N VAL A 607 -19.66 -17.10 -21.02
CA VAL A 607 -19.60 -17.47 -22.43
C VAL A 607 -20.99 -17.81 -23.00
N GLU A 608 -21.78 -18.60 -22.28
CA GLU A 608 -23.13 -18.99 -22.73
C GLU A 608 -24.16 -17.86 -22.57
N ARG A 609 -24.11 -17.15 -21.45
CA ARG A 609 -25.23 -16.33 -20.97
C ARG A 609 -25.00 -14.85 -21.10
N TYR A 610 -23.76 -14.38 -20.93
CA TYR A 610 -23.46 -12.96 -20.91
C TYR A 610 -23.03 -12.43 -22.26
N PHE A 611 -21.94 -12.93 -22.87
CA PHE A 611 -21.41 -12.35 -24.11
C PHE A 611 -22.42 -12.28 -25.27
N PRO A 612 -23.27 -13.30 -25.51
CA PRO A 612 -24.29 -13.21 -26.56
C PRO A 612 -25.44 -12.23 -26.24
N SER A 613 -25.64 -11.88 -24.97
CA SER A 613 -26.81 -11.10 -24.50
C SER A 613 -26.44 -9.78 -23.79
N ALA A 614 -25.15 -9.43 -23.75
CA ALA A 614 -24.66 -8.25 -23.06
C ALA A 614 -25.11 -6.96 -23.75
N SER A 615 -25.08 -6.95 -25.08
CA SER A 615 -25.54 -5.85 -25.94
C SER A 615 -25.84 -6.34 -27.36
N HIS A 616 -26.39 -5.47 -28.21
CA HIS A 616 -26.53 -5.70 -29.65
C HIS A 616 -25.18 -5.78 -30.37
N GLN A 617 -24.11 -5.25 -29.76
CA GLN A 617 -22.75 -5.34 -30.26
C GLN A 617 -21.77 -5.49 -29.08
N VAL A 618 -20.94 -6.53 -29.13
CA VAL A 618 -19.96 -6.90 -28.10
C VAL A 618 -18.59 -7.11 -28.74
N ILE A 619 -17.63 -6.24 -28.44
CA ILE A 619 -16.23 -6.38 -28.86
C ILE A 619 -15.46 -7.07 -27.74
N LEU A 620 -14.99 -8.29 -27.96
CA LEU A 620 -14.34 -9.10 -26.95
C LEU A 620 -12.85 -9.25 -27.27
N LEU A 621 -11.99 -8.67 -26.44
CA LEU A 621 -10.52 -8.76 -26.55
C LEU A 621 -10.03 -9.76 -25.51
N SER A 622 -9.38 -10.84 -25.97
CA SER A 622 -9.02 -11.97 -25.11
C SER A 622 -7.65 -12.55 -25.44
N THR A 623 -7.07 -13.22 -24.45
CA THR A 623 -5.89 -14.08 -24.60
C THR A 623 -6.27 -15.53 -24.85
N ASP A 624 -5.30 -16.33 -25.30
CA ASP A 624 -5.41 -17.77 -25.50
C ASP A 624 -5.78 -18.53 -24.20
N THR A 625 -5.41 -17.99 -23.04
CA THR A 625 -5.73 -18.58 -21.73
C THR A 625 -7.13 -18.25 -21.20
N GLU A 626 -7.78 -17.23 -21.77
CA GLU A 626 -9.10 -16.75 -21.37
C GLU A 626 -10.19 -17.43 -22.17
N ILE A 627 -10.16 -17.29 -23.50
CA ILE A 627 -11.06 -17.98 -24.43
C ILE A 627 -10.25 -19.11 -25.05
N ARG A 628 -10.35 -20.30 -24.46
CA ARG A 628 -9.65 -21.49 -24.96
C ARG A 628 -10.50 -22.10 -26.07
N LYS A 629 -9.98 -23.18 -26.65
CA LYS A 629 -10.65 -23.88 -27.75
C LYS A 629 -12.11 -24.24 -27.42
N VAL A 630 -12.37 -24.71 -26.20
CA VAL A 630 -13.72 -25.12 -25.76
C VAL A 630 -14.69 -23.94 -25.71
N GLU A 631 -14.28 -22.81 -25.11
CA GLU A 631 -15.13 -21.61 -25.04
C GLU A 631 -15.33 -20.99 -26.43
N TYR A 632 -14.30 -21.04 -27.29
CA TYR A 632 -14.37 -20.57 -28.66
C TYR A 632 -15.36 -21.39 -29.51
N GLU A 633 -15.24 -22.72 -29.49
CA GLU A 633 -16.16 -23.63 -30.18
C GLU A 633 -17.60 -23.41 -29.72
N LYS A 634 -17.81 -23.17 -28.42
CA LYS A 634 -19.13 -22.88 -27.87
C LYS A 634 -19.74 -21.57 -28.37
N LEU A 635 -18.94 -20.51 -28.49
CA LEU A 635 -19.41 -19.23 -29.09
C LEU A 635 -19.72 -19.39 -30.58
N GLN A 636 -19.00 -20.27 -31.28
CA GLN A 636 -19.32 -20.63 -32.66
C GLN A 636 -20.62 -21.45 -32.76
N GLU A 637 -20.81 -22.44 -31.89
CA GLU A 637 -22.03 -23.26 -31.82
C GLU A 637 -23.29 -22.43 -31.54
N LEU A 638 -23.15 -21.38 -30.72
CA LEU A 638 -24.21 -20.42 -30.44
C LEU A 638 -24.45 -19.41 -31.57
N GLU A 639 -23.70 -19.50 -32.68
CA GLU A 639 -23.71 -18.55 -33.79
C GLU A 639 -23.54 -17.08 -33.35
N ALA A 640 -22.82 -16.86 -32.24
CA ALA A 640 -22.72 -15.54 -31.62
C ALA A 640 -21.65 -14.65 -32.26
N ILE A 641 -20.65 -15.24 -32.92
CA ILE A 641 -19.47 -14.53 -33.47
C ILE A 641 -19.73 -14.01 -34.89
N ALA A 642 -19.71 -12.69 -35.07
CA ALA A 642 -19.72 -12.03 -36.37
C ALA A 642 -18.36 -12.11 -37.08
N HIS A 643 -17.31 -11.67 -36.38
CA HIS A 643 -15.95 -11.58 -36.91
C HIS A 643 -14.93 -12.03 -35.87
N SER A 644 -13.86 -12.67 -36.33
CA SER A 644 -12.70 -13.05 -35.51
C SER A 644 -11.42 -12.43 -36.08
N TYR A 645 -10.61 -11.83 -35.23
CA TYR A 645 -9.33 -11.22 -35.58
C TYR A 645 -8.21 -11.65 -34.62
N LEU A 646 -7.01 -11.86 -35.17
CA LEU A 646 -5.81 -12.16 -34.41
C LEU A 646 -4.86 -10.96 -34.47
N LEU A 647 -4.55 -10.42 -33.30
CA LEU A 647 -3.56 -9.36 -33.10
C LEU A 647 -2.18 -10.00 -32.99
N LYS A 648 -1.53 -10.15 -34.14
CA LYS A 648 -0.22 -10.80 -34.25
C LYS A 648 0.89 -9.80 -33.99
N TYR A 649 1.55 -9.96 -32.84
CA TYR A 649 2.69 -9.14 -32.46
C TYR A 649 4.00 -9.76 -32.97
N ASP A 650 4.74 -8.99 -33.77
CA ASP A 650 6.10 -9.30 -34.19
C ASP A 650 7.10 -8.67 -33.20
N SER A 651 7.77 -9.50 -32.40
CA SER A 651 8.73 -9.05 -31.40
C SER A 651 10.00 -8.44 -32.00
N ALA A 652 10.38 -8.82 -33.23
CA ALA A 652 11.56 -8.26 -33.90
C ALA A 652 11.28 -6.87 -34.45
N LYS A 653 10.06 -6.63 -34.95
CA LYS A 653 9.64 -5.33 -35.49
C LYS A 653 8.94 -4.44 -34.47
N HIS A 654 8.58 -4.96 -33.29
CA HIS A 654 7.72 -4.30 -32.31
C HIS A 654 6.41 -3.78 -32.90
N GLN A 655 5.79 -4.56 -33.78
CA GLN A 655 4.59 -4.18 -34.53
C GLN A 655 3.47 -5.20 -34.35
N THR A 656 2.23 -4.74 -34.29
CA THR A 656 1.03 -5.57 -34.33
C THR A 656 0.35 -5.43 -35.70
N THR A 657 0.05 -6.56 -36.32
CA THR A 657 -0.82 -6.64 -37.52
C THR A 657 -2.12 -7.34 -37.17
N VAL A 658 -3.23 -6.84 -37.71
CA VAL A 658 -4.55 -7.45 -37.52
C VAL A 658 -4.77 -8.46 -38.65
N GLU A 659 -4.76 -9.76 -38.33
CA GLU A 659 -5.05 -10.84 -39.27
C GLU A 659 -6.50 -11.34 -39.04
N LYS A 660 -7.18 -11.79 -40.10
CA LYS A 660 -8.49 -12.47 -39.94
C LYS A 660 -8.27 -13.87 -39.36
N GLY A 661 -9.16 -14.28 -38.46
CA GLY A 661 -9.09 -15.57 -37.75
C GLY A 661 -8.87 -15.40 -36.25
N TYR A 662 -8.96 -16.49 -35.50
CA TYR A 662 -8.64 -16.55 -34.06
C TYR A 662 -7.47 -17.51 -33.79
N PHE A 663 -7.03 -17.67 -32.53
CA PHE A 663 -5.86 -18.51 -32.16
C PHE A 663 -5.91 -19.96 -32.69
N TRP A 664 -7.10 -20.48 -32.97
CA TRP A 664 -7.35 -21.88 -33.33
C TRP A 664 -7.91 -22.06 -34.75
N GLU A 665 -7.95 -20.99 -35.56
CA GLU A 665 -8.41 -21.00 -36.95
C GLU A 665 -7.27 -21.02 -37.97
#